data_AF-A0A9X2HUI6-F1
#
_entry.id   AF-A0A9X2HUI6-F1
#
_cell.length_a   1.000
_cell.length_b   1.000
_cell.length_c   1.000
_cell.angle_alpha   90.00
_cell.angle_beta   90.00
_cell.angle_gamma   90.00
#
_symmetry.space_group_name_H-M   'P 1'
#
loop_
_entity.id
_entity.type
_entity.pdbx_description
1 polymer ?
#
loop_
_entity_poly.entity_id
_entity_poly.type
_entity_poly.pdbx_seq_one_letter_code
_entity_poly.pdbx_strand_id
1 'polypeptide(L)'
;MENIDAHRAATHAMQGPAEGGSGTPSRNAEPAKLRDAKSTKRPSYPRHATAELIRELSLVETLPHFANSTLAGPSVDPALLLRKVEVYSDWMSRHDAHPPSLGGGRWVSTNAVMGRIGHAGIKPTPEVRSAIVALGQKHGFSAINGRHNPECQIDRDLDQYAAVISARRKGPPRSAANTQAPCRIGCAHELGCAPIDIDGTAMKRLRMIMAEEESPGDVYYPTPDDMLPTVNQYRNPAVPQLLALGLSKYVDGLPADPLDPAKIDIAAVAYHCRVSVADITRFSEHMAQVEAARGDRPLIPHPAIAERRYTYRELVGYGRAERRADCGKNASPGQASRTSVSALKLFLATRHAGGDLSSIVPHDLEARVQRAILDRPEGAGSGWMAEMRRWIGWNAEVRASKPLPQPFATALRVLCLEAGASAVDLIKATSVTGAVRHWLAGETAPSLPMGPVLEKIDLFLGVPPGTLAGELSDEWRTRRFDASLFELDEDGGDAIKIGKRRSRHTRHLPLAFGQMSDDERRAILEDQHWSIVNQDTDFAKRQAVLSRDRYRLKKKQWPDVIKTTWEGMIPKQRTSVLRRPGEVIPPPVVDANGKRNTMRKDKWRKKTIEHREELLSSLFGYWTRKRKLAEDYVAGFQSRKIDFTPEAGLGIEMDRLHPVLFVFPDLISVFCHWRARRSGMETRGFVNILQLAAEFVRPETGPIWKEDMSEQLIEFKKWWDANPHDTPEGPVVLDIEPFLKNWQVAVEAAYKVLREDLYRVINGKLPKSRDPFMTVDEFVQHKRPLEHYMKGVRCLLDSKPHVAVSRHVHNRRKLMTLILVQTGLRTGTMMLTMSGRDPELREVEDEDGNVSWEILIKPERFKNFDSPFFAEGRPYQFTLEDEDDLYDLLREYLTYSRPYLLKGKKSDSLFVTQYGDPMDEENMRQDYHTITRLYFVKNEQTGTGAIKGAVSHGMHAVRHVIATHIMKVTGDPRLAAHAIQDMPRTAEKHYARFWPLDKLRHVVPVMKRARMAGLKKLAD
;
A
#
# COMPACT_ATOMS: atom_id res chain seq x y z
N MET A 1 7.33 -45.14 46.54
CA MET A 1 6.07 -45.91 46.50
C MET A 1 5.67 -46.02 45.06
N GLU A 2 5.37 -47.24 44.61
CA GLU A 2 5.54 -47.67 43.23
C GLU A 2 4.21 -48.07 42.56
N ASN A 3 4.31 -48.39 41.28
CA ASN A 3 3.42 -49.24 40.48
C ASN A 3 1.94 -48.83 40.32
N ILE A 4 1.59 -48.58 39.06
CA ILE A 4 0.28 -48.86 38.48
C ILE A 4 0.52 -49.93 37.41
N ASP A 5 -0.09 -51.11 37.55
CA ASP A 5 -0.06 -52.16 36.53
C ASP A 5 -1.31 -53.07 36.66
N ALA A 6 -1.73 -53.69 35.55
CA ALA A 6 -2.95 -54.51 35.37
C ALA A 6 -4.29 -53.76 35.65
N HIS A 7 -5.49 -54.08 35.15
CA HIS A 7 -6.10 -55.01 34.14
C HIS A 7 -7.58 -54.53 33.98
N ARG A 8 -8.51 -54.95 33.09
CA ARG A 8 -8.72 -55.85 31.91
C ARG A 8 -10.07 -55.41 31.26
N ALA A 9 -10.56 -55.81 30.08
CA ALA A 9 -10.06 -56.63 28.96
C ALA A 9 -10.84 -56.32 27.65
N ALA A 10 -10.15 -56.48 26.51
CA ALA A 10 -10.56 -57.11 25.24
C ALA A 10 -12.03 -57.19 24.75
N THR A 11 -12.21 -56.94 23.45
CA THR A 11 -13.21 -57.63 22.59
C THR A 11 -12.68 -57.73 21.15
N HIS A 12 -12.82 -58.90 20.50
CA HIS A 12 -12.61 -59.11 19.05
C HIS A 12 -13.90 -58.71 18.27
N ALA A 13 -14.07 -58.78 16.93
CA ALA A 13 -13.33 -59.41 15.82
C ALA A 13 -13.67 -58.73 14.45
N MET A 14 -13.21 -59.34 13.35
CA MET A 14 -13.55 -59.07 11.92
C MET A 14 -12.94 -57.80 11.31
N GLN A 15 -12.43 -57.77 10.07
CA GLN A 15 -12.26 -58.81 9.02
C GLN A 15 -11.04 -58.45 8.13
N GLY A 16 -10.57 -59.37 7.29
CA GLY A 16 -9.60 -59.16 6.19
C GLY A 16 -9.92 -60.12 5.03
N PRO A 17 -9.02 -60.40 4.06
CA PRO A 17 -7.65 -59.88 3.87
C PRO A 17 -7.37 -59.45 2.39
N ALA A 18 -6.08 -59.25 2.03
CA ALA A 18 -5.38 -59.62 0.77
C ALA A 18 -4.45 -58.52 0.19
N GLU A 19 -3.23 -58.95 -0.19
CA GLU A 19 -2.33 -58.48 -1.29
C GLU A 19 -2.08 -56.96 -1.53
N GLY A 20 -0.90 -56.51 -1.96
CA GLY A 20 0.38 -57.16 -2.26
C GLY A 20 1.30 -56.22 -3.10
N GLY A 21 2.62 -56.44 -3.12
CA GLY A 21 3.52 -55.84 -4.13
C GLY A 21 4.55 -54.78 -3.69
N SER A 22 5.84 -55.20 -3.73
CA SER A 22 7.05 -54.44 -4.10
C SER A 22 7.16 -52.91 -3.88
N GLY A 23 8.16 -52.50 -3.10
CA GLY A 23 8.78 -51.16 -3.14
C GLY A 23 10.29 -51.23 -2.88
N THR A 24 11.09 -50.63 -3.77
CA THR A 24 12.57 -50.64 -3.72
C THR A 24 13.16 -49.55 -2.80
N PRO A 25 14.42 -49.70 -2.31
CA PRO A 25 14.91 -48.92 -1.17
C PRO A 25 15.34 -47.50 -1.53
N SER A 26 14.92 -46.54 -0.69
CA SER A 26 15.34 -45.14 -0.76
C SER A 26 16.75 -44.93 -0.16
N ARG A 27 17.70 -44.45 -0.98
CA ARG A 27 18.89 -43.76 -0.47
C ARG A 27 18.51 -42.34 -0.04
N ASN A 28 18.72 -42.00 1.23
CA ASN A 28 19.35 -40.75 1.69
C ASN A 28 19.27 -40.66 3.23
N ALA A 29 20.44 -40.71 3.88
CA ALA A 29 20.59 -40.45 5.31
C ALA A 29 21.88 -39.67 5.54
N GLU A 30 21.76 -38.41 5.96
CA GLU A 30 22.88 -37.56 6.38
C GLU A 30 22.36 -36.50 7.39
N PRO A 31 23.23 -35.89 8.22
CA PRO A 31 23.03 -36.08 9.65
C PRO A 31 22.77 -34.81 10.47
N ALA A 32 22.32 -35.02 11.71
CA ALA A 32 22.19 -33.96 12.70
C ALA A 32 23.56 -33.34 13.04
N LYS A 33 23.60 -32.00 13.13
CA LYS A 33 24.76 -31.26 13.64
C LYS A 33 24.49 -30.71 15.03
N LEU A 34 25.42 -30.96 15.95
CA LEU A 34 25.37 -30.49 17.33
C LEU A 34 25.43 -28.95 17.39
N ARG A 35 24.90 -28.39 18.48
CA ARG A 35 25.15 -27.01 18.91
C ARG A 35 25.99 -27.03 20.17
N ASP A 36 27.29 -26.80 20.03
CA ASP A 36 28.15 -26.47 21.16
C ASP A 36 28.24 -24.96 21.40
N ALA A 37 28.63 -24.57 22.61
CA ALA A 37 28.54 -23.21 23.09
C ALA A 37 29.89 -22.64 23.54
N LYS A 38 30.09 -21.33 23.31
CA LYS A 38 30.70 -20.35 24.25
C LYS A 38 30.62 -18.94 23.67
N SER A 39 29.92 -18.04 24.38
CA SER A 39 29.91 -16.60 24.11
C SER A 39 30.71 -15.88 25.19
N THR A 40 31.93 -15.46 24.90
CA THR A 40 32.73 -14.64 25.82
C THR A 40 32.15 -13.23 25.92
N LYS A 41 32.10 -12.66 27.14
CA LYS A 41 31.69 -11.27 27.37
C LYS A 41 32.76 -10.33 26.83
N ARG A 42 32.36 -9.27 26.11
CA ARG A 42 33.25 -8.16 25.74
C ARG A 42 33.19 -7.03 26.79
N PRO A 43 34.30 -6.35 27.12
CA PRO A 43 34.31 -5.20 28.02
C PRO A 43 33.70 -3.93 27.37
N SER A 44 33.34 -2.95 28.18
CA SER A 44 32.71 -1.68 27.76
C SER A 44 33.65 -0.49 27.95
N TYR A 45 33.94 0.24 26.87
CA TYR A 45 34.86 1.39 26.88
C TYR A 45 34.14 2.76 26.92
N PRO A 46 34.83 3.85 27.33
CA PRO A 46 34.20 5.17 27.55
C PRO A 46 33.83 5.89 26.25
N ARG A 47 32.68 6.58 26.23
CA ARG A 47 32.18 7.30 25.04
C ARG A 47 32.78 8.70 24.81
N HIS A 48 33.58 9.23 25.73
CA HIS A 48 33.99 10.65 25.72
C HIS A 48 34.92 11.01 24.56
N ALA A 49 36.06 10.33 24.39
CA ALA A 49 37.04 10.64 23.33
C ALA A 49 36.46 10.53 21.90
N THR A 50 35.43 9.69 21.72
CA THR A 50 34.64 9.61 20.48
C THR A 50 33.91 10.92 20.16
N ALA A 51 33.26 11.52 21.16
CA ALA A 51 32.56 12.78 20.99
C ALA A 51 33.56 13.93 20.76
N GLU A 52 34.73 13.85 21.39
CA GLU A 52 35.80 14.84 21.29
C GLU A 52 36.40 14.94 19.88
N LEU A 53 36.78 13.82 19.24
CA LEU A 53 37.24 13.83 17.85
C LEU A 53 36.15 14.33 16.88
N ILE A 54 34.89 13.93 17.09
CA ILE A 54 33.78 14.37 16.23
C ILE A 54 33.54 15.88 16.41
N ARG A 55 33.61 16.39 17.64
CA ARG A 55 33.48 17.82 17.96
C ARG A 55 34.64 18.63 17.38
N GLU A 56 35.87 18.14 17.48
CA GLU A 56 37.07 18.78 16.91
C GLU A 56 37.11 18.78 15.37
N LEU A 57 36.43 17.83 14.72
CA LEU A 57 36.21 17.84 13.27
C LEU A 57 35.02 18.73 12.88
N SER A 58 33.96 18.80 13.67
CA SER A 58 32.82 19.71 13.44
C SER A 58 33.12 21.17 13.78
N LEU A 59 34.10 21.46 14.66
CA LEU A 59 34.55 22.83 14.91
C LEU A 59 35.16 23.47 13.65
N VAL A 60 35.64 22.67 12.69
CA VAL A 60 36.07 23.13 11.36
C VAL A 60 34.89 23.68 10.53
N GLU A 61 33.66 23.19 10.77
CA GLU A 61 32.43 23.71 10.16
C GLU A 61 32.00 25.07 10.77
N THR A 62 32.67 25.53 11.84
CA THR A 62 32.25 26.72 12.63
C THR A 62 33.18 27.94 12.52
N LEU A 63 34.09 27.97 11.53
CA LEU A 63 34.80 29.21 11.16
C LEU A 63 33.78 30.27 10.68
N PRO A 64 33.70 31.45 11.32
CA PRO A 64 32.66 32.44 11.00
C PRO A 64 32.72 32.96 9.56
N HIS A 65 31.55 33.27 9.00
CA HIS A 65 31.42 33.87 7.67
C HIS A 65 32.09 35.25 7.61
N PHE A 66 33.26 35.34 6.98
CA PHE A 66 33.71 36.57 6.34
C PHE A 66 33.29 36.55 4.88
N ALA A 67 32.32 37.40 4.53
CA ALA A 67 31.91 37.62 3.15
C ALA A 67 32.96 38.46 2.38
N ASN A 68 32.87 38.43 1.06
CA ASN A 68 33.56 39.32 0.11
C ASN A 68 35.10 39.18 0.01
N SER A 69 35.59 38.10 -0.61
CA SER A 69 36.69 38.21 -1.57
C SER A 69 36.63 37.10 -2.63
N THR A 70 37.06 37.40 -3.87
CA THR A 70 37.01 36.48 -5.02
C THR A 70 38.28 35.64 -5.14
N LEU A 71 38.67 34.95 -4.07
CA LEU A 71 39.82 34.06 -4.01
C LEU A 71 39.45 32.71 -3.37
N ALA A 72 40.36 31.74 -3.44
CA ALA A 72 40.09 30.34 -3.08
C ALA A 72 39.61 30.19 -1.62
N GLY A 73 38.63 29.29 -1.42
CA GLY A 73 38.07 29.00 -0.09
C GLY A 73 39.12 28.44 0.90
N PRO A 74 38.85 28.53 2.22
CA PRO A 74 39.83 28.30 3.26
C PRO A 74 40.39 26.87 3.24
N SER A 75 41.64 26.74 2.77
CA SER A 75 42.38 25.48 2.85
C SER A 75 42.78 25.20 4.30
N VAL A 76 42.09 24.26 4.94
CA VAL A 76 42.52 23.70 6.22
C VAL A 76 43.88 23.03 6.00
N ASP A 77 44.87 23.44 6.81
CA ASP A 77 46.25 22.96 6.74
C ASP A 77 46.31 21.40 6.81
N PRO A 78 46.81 20.72 5.76
CA PRO A 78 47.00 19.28 5.77
C PRO A 78 47.89 18.80 6.92
N ALA A 79 48.89 19.58 7.35
CA ALA A 79 49.76 19.20 8.46
C ALA A 79 49.01 19.18 9.80
N LEU A 80 48.06 20.10 10.01
CA LEU A 80 47.18 20.07 11.19
C LEU A 80 46.24 18.85 11.19
N LEU A 81 45.72 18.45 10.03
CA LEU A 81 44.92 17.24 9.88
C LEU A 81 45.74 15.97 10.12
N LEU A 82 46.94 15.86 9.54
CA LEU A 82 47.88 14.76 9.77
C LEU A 82 48.20 14.63 11.27
N ARG A 83 48.60 15.72 11.92
CA ARG A 83 48.94 15.74 13.35
C ARG A 83 47.76 15.34 14.25
N LYS A 84 46.52 15.69 13.89
CA LYS A 84 45.31 15.21 14.60
C LYS A 84 45.06 13.71 14.39
N VAL A 85 45.32 13.17 13.19
CA VAL A 85 45.25 11.72 12.91
C VAL A 85 46.32 10.95 13.70
N GLU A 86 47.54 11.47 13.79
CA GLU A 86 48.63 10.89 14.60
C GLU A 86 48.28 10.88 16.09
N VAL A 87 47.87 12.02 16.66
CA VAL A 87 47.48 12.11 18.08
C VAL A 87 46.35 11.13 18.41
N TYR A 88 45.40 10.92 17.51
CA TYR A 88 44.32 9.95 17.70
C TYR A 88 44.78 8.48 17.53
N SER A 89 45.70 8.21 16.61
CA SER A 89 46.40 6.92 16.47
C SER A 89 47.14 6.53 17.75
N ASP A 90 47.81 7.50 18.37
CA ASP A 90 48.58 7.30 19.57
C ASP A 90 47.67 7.18 20.81
N TRP A 91 46.59 7.96 20.88
CA TRP A 91 45.55 7.80 21.90
C TRP A 91 44.91 6.40 21.85
N MET A 92 44.51 5.90 20.67
CA MET A 92 43.94 4.56 20.54
C MET A 92 44.94 3.46 20.92
N SER A 93 46.22 3.62 20.57
CA SER A 93 47.29 2.69 20.98
C SER A 93 47.50 2.66 22.50
N ARG A 94 47.42 3.81 23.19
CA ARG A 94 47.62 3.90 24.65
C ARG A 94 46.44 3.34 25.47
N HIS A 95 45.26 3.18 24.88
CA HIS A 95 44.02 2.78 25.58
C HIS A 95 43.42 1.45 25.09
N ASP A 96 44.13 0.72 24.21
CA ASP A 96 43.65 -0.51 23.54
C ASP A 96 42.24 -0.36 22.96
N ALA A 97 42.02 0.74 22.23
CA ALA A 97 40.71 1.19 21.81
C ALA A 97 40.50 1.07 20.29
N HIS A 98 39.42 0.41 19.88
CA HIS A 98 38.88 0.50 18.51
C HIS A 98 37.97 1.73 18.36
N PRO A 99 37.81 2.29 17.14
CA PRO A 99 36.86 3.38 16.92
C PRO A 99 35.41 2.95 17.19
N PRO A 100 34.54 3.91 17.55
CA PRO A 100 33.16 3.65 17.95
C PRO A 100 32.33 3.02 16.82
N SER A 101 31.32 2.24 17.19
CA SER A 101 30.26 1.88 16.23
C SER A 101 29.21 3.00 16.13
N LEU A 102 28.91 3.44 14.91
CA LEU A 102 27.70 4.19 14.61
C LEU A 102 26.48 3.30 14.89
N GLY A 103 25.49 3.85 15.61
CA GLY A 103 24.41 3.10 16.24
C GLY A 103 23.70 2.11 15.31
N GLY A 104 23.59 0.86 15.76
CA GLY A 104 23.05 -0.25 14.95
C GLY A 104 24.10 -1.25 14.45
N GLY A 105 25.30 -1.27 15.05
CA GLY A 105 26.32 -2.30 14.81
C GLY A 105 27.20 -2.06 13.59
N ARG A 106 27.42 -0.80 13.19
CA ARG A 106 28.34 -0.45 12.09
C ARG A 106 29.58 0.24 12.66
N TRP A 107 30.76 -0.29 12.39
CA TRP A 107 32.02 0.39 12.71
C TRP A 107 32.15 1.69 11.90
N VAL A 108 32.86 2.69 12.42
CA VAL A 108 33.30 3.84 11.62
C VAL A 108 34.33 3.35 10.61
N SER A 109 34.00 3.41 9.33
CA SER A 109 34.90 3.07 8.23
C SER A 109 35.79 4.25 7.85
N THR A 110 36.94 3.96 7.24
CA THR A 110 37.84 4.94 6.59
C THR A 110 37.06 5.89 5.68
N ASN A 111 36.12 5.34 4.90
CA ASN A 111 35.26 6.08 3.99
C ASN A 111 34.20 6.95 4.69
N ALA A 112 33.79 6.64 5.92
CA ALA A 112 32.89 7.49 6.70
C ALA A 112 33.61 8.73 7.25
N VAL A 113 34.89 8.61 7.62
CA VAL A 113 35.74 9.76 8.01
C VAL A 113 36.02 10.63 6.78
N MET A 114 36.51 10.03 5.70
CA MET A 114 36.79 10.71 4.43
C MET A 114 35.56 11.41 3.85
N GLY A 115 34.38 10.78 3.91
CA GLY A 115 33.12 11.38 3.47
C GLY A 115 32.72 12.61 4.28
N ARG A 116 33.02 12.65 5.60
CA ARG A 116 32.79 13.85 6.42
C ARG A 116 33.75 14.99 6.09
N ILE A 117 35.03 14.69 5.86
CA ILE A 117 36.02 15.68 5.41
C ILE A 117 35.57 16.31 4.07
N GLY A 118 35.09 15.48 3.13
CA GLY A 118 34.51 15.96 1.86
C GLY A 118 33.21 16.76 2.02
N HIS A 119 32.34 16.39 2.97
CA HIS A 119 31.12 17.17 3.27
C HIS A 119 31.42 18.54 3.89
N ALA A 120 32.52 18.68 4.64
CA ALA A 120 33.03 19.97 5.12
C ALA A 120 33.74 20.81 4.03
N GLY A 121 33.60 20.44 2.75
CA GLY A 121 34.18 21.15 1.60
C GLY A 121 35.69 20.91 1.38
N ILE A 122 36.35 20.18 2.27
CA ILE A 122 37.79 19.94 2.23
C ILE A 122 38.09 18.78 1.28
N LYS A 123 38.99 18.99 0.31
CA LYS A 123 39.57 17.90 -0.48
C LYS A 123 40.74 17.28 0.32
N PRO A 124 40.62 16.06 0.88
CA PRO A 124 41.73 15.44 1.59
C PRO A 124 42.88 15.13 0.61
N THR A 125 44.06 15.67 0.93
CA THR A 125 45.31 15.46 0.18
C THR A 125 45.76 13.99 0.28
N PRO A 126 46.58 13.48 -0.66
CA PRO A 126 46.99 12.06 -0.68
C PRO A 126 47.58 11.58 0.66
N GLU A 127 48.33 12.43 1.34
CA GLU A 127 49.01 12.17 2.62
C GLU A 127 47.97 11.96 3.73
N VAL A 128 46.95 12.83 3.80
CA VAL A 128 45.83 12.70 4.74
C VAL A 128 45.02 11.43 4.45
N ARG A 129 44.86 11.02 3.19
CA ARG A 129 44.21 9.74 2.84
C ARG A 129 45.01 8.57 3.38
N SER A 130 46.31 8.54 3.07
CA SER A 130 47.23 7.48 3.48
C SER A 130 47.32 7.35 5.00
N ALA A 131 47.35 8.46 5.74
CA ALA A 131 47.34 8.46 7.20
C ALA A 131 46.03 7.87 7.78
N ILE A 132 44.86 8.22 7.23
CA ILE A 132 43.56 7.68 7.69
C ILE A 132 43.39 6.19 7.28
N VAL A 133 43.95 5.77 6.13
CA VAL A 133 44.01 4.36 5.72
C VAL A 133 44.92 3.55 6.66
N ALA A 134 46.12 4.05 6.96
CA ALA A 134 47.06 3.42 7.89
C ALA A 134 46.48 3.32 9.31
N LEU A 135 45.73 4.34 9.76
CA LEU A 135 44.96 4.30 11.01
C LEU A 135 43.94 3.15 11.03
N GLY A 136 43.22 2.94 9.92
CA GLY A 136 42.27 1.85 9.73
C GLY A 136 42.93 0.46 9.79
N GLN A 137 44.07 0.32 9.11
CA GLN A 137 44.86 -0.91 9.12
C GLN A 137 45.42 -1.22 10.51
N LYS A 138 46.06 -0.24 11.17
CA LYS A 138 46.70 -0.38 12.49
C LYS A 138 45.72 -0.77 13.61
N HIS A 139 44.46 -0.31 13.54
CA HIS A 139 43.45 -0.54 14.59
C HIS A 139 42.26 -1.43 14.14
N GLY A 140 42.39 -2.12 13.01
CA GLY A 140 41.53 -3.24 12.62
C GLY A 140 40.13 -2.90 12.10
N PHE A 141 39.94 -1.74 11.45
CA PHE A 141 38.64 -1.33 10.90
C PHE A 141 38.65 -1.15 9.37
N SER A 142 37.74 -1.87 8.69
CA SER A 142 37.65 -1.92 7.23
C SER A 142 37.05 -0.64 6.61
N ALA A 143 37.45 -0.33 5.37
CA ALA A 143 36.97 0.81 4.59
C ALA A 143 35.53 0.63 4.06
N ILE A 144 34.96 -0.58 4.09
CA ILE A 144 33.76 -0.94 3.31
C ILE A 144 32.46 -0.57 4.06
N ASN A 145 31.61 0.23 3.42
CA ASN A 145 30.32 0.67 3.98
C ASN A 145 29.17 -0.31 3.66
N GLY A 146 28.79 -1.17 4.61
CA GLY A 146 27.64 -2.06 4.44
C GLY A 146 27.11 -2.66 5.75
N ARG A 147 26.15 -3.57 5.63
CA ARG A 147 26.05 -4.71 6.55
C ARG A 147 27.07 -5.73 6.03
N HIS A 148 28.35 -5.53 6.36
CA HIS A 148 29.32 -6.62 6.24
C HIS A 148 29.06 -7.55 7.42
N ASN A 149 28.61 -8.76 7.15
CA ASN A 149 28.58 -9.83 8.13
C ASN A 149 29.58 -10.92 7.70
N PRO A 150 30.77 -11.02 8.33
CA PRO A 150 31.75 -12.04 7.97
C PRO A 150 31.29 -13.48 8.28
N GLU A 151 30.16 -13.67 8.98
CA GLU A 151 29.50 -14.98 9.12
C GLU A 151 28.61 -15.34 7.91
N CYS A 152 28.32 -14.38 7.01
CA CYS A 152 27.49 -14.59 5.82
C CYS A 152 28.36 -15.00 4.63
N GLN A 153 27.98 -16.07 3.94
CA GLN A 153 28.78 -16.65 2.85
C GLN A 153 29.10 -15.62 1.76
N ILE A 154 28.09 -14.97 1.19
CA ILE A 154 28.26 -13.97 0.12
C ILE A 154 29.14 -12.77 0.49
N ASP A 155 29.21 -12.40 1.78
CA ASP A 155 30.12 -11.34 2.22
C ASP A 155 31.58 -11.80 2.23
N ARG A 156 31.84 -13.06 2.59
CA ARG A 156 33.18 -13.68 2.50
C ARG A 156 33.61 -13.90 1.06
N ASP A 157 32.68 -14.36 0.21
CA ASP A 157 32.94 -14.56 -1.22
C ASP A 157 33.32 -13.22 -1.87
N LEU A 158 32.62 -12.13 -1.51
CA LEU A 158 32.96 -10.77 -1.93
C LEU A 158 34.27 -10.22 -1.35
N ASP A 159 34.68 -10.64 -0.15
CA ASP A 159 36.01 -10.28 0.42
C ASP A 159 37.13 -10.96 -0.36
N GLN A 160 37.00 -12.27 -0.65
CA GLN A 160 37.95 -13.03 -1.46
C GLN A 160 38.01 -12.52 -2.89
N TYR A 161 36.84 -12.22 -3.47
CA TYR A 161 36.73 -11.67 -4.82
C TYR A 161 37.36 -10.28 -4.93
N ALA A 162 37.22 -9.40 -3.93
CA ALA A 162 37.94 -8.13 -3.92
C ALA A 162 39.47 -8.33 -4.02
N ALA A 163 40.03 -9.29 -3.28
CA ALA A 163 41.46 -9.62 -3.37
C ALA A 163 41.84 -10.18 -4.76
N VAL A 164 40.98 -10.98 -5.40
CA VAL A 164 41.18 -11.45 -6.78
C VAL A 164 41.14 -10.29 -7.79
N ILE A 165 40.20 -9.36 -7.63
CA ILE A 165 40.06 -8.16 -8.48
C ILE A 165 41.35 -7.31 -8.45
N SER A 166 41.87 -6.99 -7.26
CA SER A 166 43.08 -6.19 -7.12
C SER A 166 44.35 -6.95 -7.50
N ALA A 167 44.39 -8.27 -7.30
CA ALA A 167 45.49 -9.11 -7.80
C ALA A 167 45.58 -9.11 -9.34
N ARG A 168 44.43 -9.09 -10.04
CA ARG A 168 44.38 -8.98 -11.50
C ARG A 168 44.42 -7.54 -12.04
N ARG A 169 44.47 -6.53 -11.15
CA ARG A 169 44.42 -5.09 -11.46
C ARG A 169 43.35 -4.70 -12.47
N LYS A 170 42.16 -5.32 -12.38
CA LYS A 170 41.10 -5.19 -13.38
C LYS A 170 39.76 -5.46 -12.74
N GLY A 171 38.88 -4.45 -12.79
CA GLY A 171 37.60 -4.44 -12.08
C GLY A 171 36.66 -5.62 -12.38
N PRO A 172 35.57 -5.76 -11.59
CA PRO A 172 34.54 -6.77 -11.83
C PRO A 172 33.85 -6.58 -13.20
N PRO A 173 33.32 -7.65 -13.82
CA PRO A 173 32.72 -7.59 -15.15
C PRO A 173 31.58 -6.58 -15.19
N ARG A 174 31.53 -5.77 -16.26
CA ARG A 174 30.61 -4.62 -16.40
C ARG A 174 29.45 -4.95 -17.33
N SER A 175 28.31 -4.29 -17.15
CA SER A 175 27.14 -4.57 -17.97
C SER A 175 27.28 -3.97 -19.37
N ALA A 176 27.02 -4.74 -20.43
CA ALA A 176 26.92 -4.21 -21.79
C ALA A 176 25.89 -3.07 -21.93
N ALA A 177 24.81 -3.09 -21.13
CA ALA A 177 23.79 -2.05 -21.10
C ALA A 177 24.12 -0.86 -20.17
N ASN A 178 25.15 -0.98 -19.31
CA ASN A 178 25.66 0.11 -18.49
C ASN A 178 27.13 -0.18 -18.11
N THR A 179 28.04 0.36 -18.92
CA THR A 179 29.49 0.19 -18.79
C THR A 179 30.09 0.93 -17.58
N GLN A 180 29.29 1.66 -16.82
CA GLN A 180 29.64 2.33 -15.55
C GLN A 180 29.12 1.57 -14.31
N ALA A 181 28.65 0.32 -14.48
CA ALA A 181 28.20 -0.51 -13.38
C ALA A 181 28.66 -1.98 -13.54
N PRO A 182 28.97 -2.68 -12.42
CA PRO A 182 29.22 -4.11 -12.45
C PRO A 182 27.96 -4.86 -12.91
N CYS A 183 28.14 -5.83 -13.80
CA CYS A 183 27.10 -6.74 -14.23
C CYS A 183 26.83 -7.76 -13.12
N ARG A 184 25.63 -7.73 -12.54
CA ARG A 184 25.21 -8.71 -11.52
C ARG A 184 25.49 -10.15 -11.95
N ILE A 185 25.19 -10.49 -13.21
CA ILE A 185 25.28 -11.86 -13.69
C ILE A 185 26.73 -12.27 -13.93
N GLY A 186 27.54 -11.41 -14.57
CA GLY A 186 28.98 -11.65 -14.74
C GLY A 186 29.75 -11.72 -13.41
N CYS A 187 29.38 -10.90 -12.42
CA CYS A 187 29.92 -11.02 -11.07
C CYS A 187 29.52 -12.35 -10.43
N ALA A 188 28.27 -12.80 -10.60
CA ALA A 188 27.80 -14.08 -10.06
C ALA A 188 28.53 -15.28 -10.69
N HIS A 189 28.79 -15.22 -12.00
CA HIS A 189 29.59 -16.21 -12.71
C HIS A 189 31.04 -16.27 -12.19
N GLU A 190 31.71 -15.11 -11.98
CA GLU A 190 33.07 -15.10 -11.38
C GLU A 190 33.09 -15.48 -9.89
N LEU A 191 31.98 -15.26 -9.15
CA LEU A 191 31.81 -15.64 -7.74
C LEU A 191 31.34 -17.10 -7.55
N GLY A 192 30.95 -17.81 -8.62
CA GLY A 192 30.38 -19.15 -8.52
C GLY A 192 29.03 -19.24 -7.78
N CYS A 193 28.25 -18.16 -7.72
CA CYS A 193 26.96 -18.09 -7.01
C CYS A 193 25.79 -17.77 -7.95
N ALA A 194 24.55 -17.85 -7.47
CA ALA A 194 23.40 -17.50 -8.30
C ALA A 194 23.21 -15.96 -8.35
N PRO A 195 22.80 -15.36 -9.49
CA PRO A 195 22.60 -13.91 -9.59
C PRO A 195 21.58 -13.31 -8.59
N ILE A 196 20.74 -14.15 -7.98
CA ILE A 196 19.78 -13.77 -6.94
C ILE A 196 20.45 -13.53 -5.56
N ASP A 197 21.56 -14.21 -5.28
CA ASP A 197 22.28 -14.11 -3.99
C ASP A 197 23.00 -12.76 -3.86
N ILE A 198 23.39 -12.18 -5.00
CA ILE A 198 23.97 -10.83 -5.10
C ILE A 198 22.86 -9.78 -4.94
N ASP A 199 22.42 -9.55 -3.71
CA ASP A 199 21.34 -8.62 -3.33
C ASP A 199 21.64 -7.13 -3.62
N GLY A 200 20.78 -6.22 -3.15
CA GLY A 200 20.98 -4.77 -3.24
C GLY A 200 22.09 -4.20 -2.34
N THR A 201 22.70 -5.02 -1.49
CA THR A 201 23.84 -4.72 -0.60
C THR A 201 25.14 -5.21 -1.26
N ALA A 202 25.17 -6.47 -1.70
CA ALA A 202 26.25 -7.04 -2.51
C ALA A 202 26.53 -6.23 -3.78
N MET A 203 25.49 -5.81 -4.51
CA MET A 203 25.63 -4.91 -5.67
C MET A 203 26.20 -3.52 -5.36
N LYS A 204 26.28 -3.10 -4.08
CA LYS A 204 26.99 -1.89 -3.67
C LYS A 204 28.45 -2.18 -3.34
N ARG A 205 28.74 -3.30 -2.69
CA ARG A 205 30.12 -3.77 -2.46
C ARG A 205 30.87 -3.94 -3.79
N LEU A 206 30.25 -4.58 -4.77
CA LEU A 206 30.79 -4.72 -6.12
C LEU A 206 31.09 -3.37 -6.82
N ARG A 207 30.34 -2.30 -6.50
CA ARG A 207 30.61 -0.95 -7.02
C ARG A 207 31.75 -0.24 -6.30
N MET A 208 31.98 -0.55 -5.02
CA MET A 208 33.17 -0.06 -4.31
C MET A 208 34.43 -0.74 -4.86
N ILE A 209 34.40 -2.06 -5.00
CA ILE A 209 35.47 -2.84 -5.64
C ILE A 209 35.75 -2.34 -7.08
N MET A 210 34.71 -2.01 -7.86
CA MET A 210 34.88 -1.42 -9.20
C MET A 210 35.40 0.04 -9.21
N ALA A 211 35.36 0.75 -8.07
CA ALA A 211 35.83 2.13 -7.94
C ALA A 211 37.20 2.24 -7.23
N GLU A 212 37.70 1.12 -6.69
CA GLU A 212 39.03 0.99 -6.09
C GLU A 212 40.09 0.56 -7.14
N GLU A 213 39.66 0.02 -8.29
CA GLU A 213 40.51 -0.32 -9.45
C GLU A 213 40.55 0.78 -10.52
N GLU A 214 41.74 1.13 -11.01
CA GLU A 214 41.92 2.08 -12.12
C GLU A 214 41.49 1.52 -13.48
N SER A 215 41.64 0.21 -13.69
CA SER A 215 41.36 -0.44 -14.98
C SER A 215 39.98 -1.10 -14.98
N PRO A 216 39.08 -0.74 -15.93
CA PRO A 216 37.71 -1.24 -15.94
C PRO A 216 37.64 -2.72 -16.34
N GLY A 217 36.71 -3.45 -15.72
CA GLY A 217 36.46 -4.88 -16.01
C GLY A 217 36.01 -5.15 -17.44
N ASP A 218 36.02 -6.41 -17.86
CA ASP A 218 35.51 -6.81 -19.18
C ASP A 218 34.00 -6.55 -19.30
N VAL A 219 33.55 -6.28 -20.53
CA VAL A 219 32.12 -6.11 -20.80
C VAL A 219 31.49 -7.50 -20.88
N TYR A 220 30.65 -7.81 -19.90
CA TYR A 220 29.94 -9.09 -19.84
C TYR A 220 28.67 -9.02 -20.68
N TYR A 221 28.63 -9.84 -21.72
CA TYR A 221 27.45 -10.11 -22.53
C TYR A 221 26.76 -11.36 -21.96
N PRO A 222 25.63 -11.23 -21.26
CA PRO A 222 24.93 -12.41 -20.73
C PRO A 222 24.42 -13.27 -21.88
N THR A 223 24.70 -14.57 -21.82
CA THR A 223 24.11 -15.56 -22.72
C THR A 223 22.61 -15.72 -22.44
N PRO A 224 21.84 -16.40 -23.31
CA PRO A 224 20.45 -16.76 -23.01
C PRO A 224 20.32 -17.54 -21.70
N ASP A 225 21.27 -18.44 -21.41
CA ASP A 225 21.26 -19.27 -20.19
C ASP A 225 21.58 -18.46 -18.92
N ASP A 226 22.51 -17.50 -19.00
CA ASP A 226 22.81 -16.54 -17.92
C ASP A 226 21.56 -15.71 -17.52
N MET A 227 20.65 -15.49 -18.47
CA MET A 227 19.39 -14.79 -18.24
C MET A 227 18.33 -15.70 -17.60
N LEU A 228 18.35 -17.02 -17.81
CA LEU A 228 17.30 -17.95 -17.34
C LEU A 228 17.00 -17.85 -15.83
N PRO A 229 17.97 -17.75 -14.89
CA PRO A 229 17.66 -17.63 -13.46
C PRO A 229 16.92 -16.33 -13.11
N THR A 230 17.27 -15.22 -13.77
CA THR A 230 16.62 -13.92 -13.51
C THR A 230 15.31 -13.76 -14.27
N VAL A 231 15.16 -14.36 -15.46
CA VAL A 231 13.90 -14.42 -16.21
C VAL A 231 12.88 -15.32 -15.50
N ASN A 232 13.29 -16.51 -15.01
CA ASN A 232 12.42 -17.38 -14.22
C ASN A 232 11.96 -16.72 -12.90
N GLN A 233 12.72 -15.79 -12.32
CA GLN A 233 12.28 -15.03 -11.13
C GLN A 233 11.02 -14.17 -11.39
N TYR A 234 10.75 -13.80 -12.65
CA TYR A 234 9.53 -13.07 -13.05
C TYR A 234 8.44 -13.98 -13.64
N ARG A 235 8.72 -15.27 -13.83
CA ARG A 235 7.77 -16.25 -14.38
C ARG A 235 6.60 -16.43 -13.41
N ASN A 236 5.39 -16.10 -13.87
CA ASN A 236 4.18 -16.34 -13.10
C ASN A 236 3.64 -17.75 -13.43
N PRO A 237 3.69 -18.74 -12.51
CA PRO A 237 3.35 -20.12 -12.82
C PRO A 237 1.84 -20.35 -13.08
N ALA A 238 0.98 -19.34 -12.88
CA ALA A 238 -0.41 -19.38 -13.33
C ALA A 238 -0.55 -19.18 -14.85
N VAL A 239 0.43 -18.58 -15.54
CA VAL A 239 0.31 -18.16 -16.94
C VAL A 239 -0.03 -19.31 -17.91
N PRO A 240 0.59 -20.51 -17.85
CA PRO A 240 0.20 -21.63 -18.73
C PRO A 240 -1.28 -22.04 -18.59
N GLN A 241 -1.83 -21.97 -17.38
CA GLN A 241 -3.23 -22.33 -17.09
C GLN A 241 -4.19 -21.23 -17.59
N LEU A 242 -3.82 -19.96 -17.38
CA LEU A 242 -4.57 -18.80 -17.86
C LEU A 242 -4.55 -18.69 -19.40
N LEU A 243 -3.42 -19.05 -20.03
CA LEU A 243 -3.31 -19.19 -21.48
C LEU A 243 -4.21 -20.32 -22.00
N ALA A 244 -4.17 -21.52 -21.40
CA ALA A 244 -5.04 -22.63 -21.83
C ALA A 244 -6.54 -22.24 -21.78
N LEU A 245 -6.95 -21.56 -20.70
CA LEU A 245 -8.33 -21.12 -20.48
C LEU A 245 -8.76 -19.88 -21.29
N GLY A 246 -7.80 -19.07 -21.75
CA GLY A 246 -8.06 -17.98 -22.69
C GLY A 246 -8.10 -18.44 -24.13
N LEU A 247 -7.17 -19.33 -24.50
CA LEU A 247 -7.00 -19.87 -25.86
C LEU A 247 -8.17 -20.81 -26.24
N SER A 248 -8.76 -21.53 -25.29
CA SER A 248 -9.95 -22.36 -25.54
C SER A 248 -11.19 -21.57 -25.98
N LYS A 249 -11.21 -20.24 -25.78
CA LYS A 249 -12.30 -19.37 -26.26
C LYS A 249 -12.15 -18.99 -27.74
N TYR A 250 -11.00 -19.22 -28.36
CA TYR A 250 -10.77 -19.02 -29.79
C TYR A 250 -11.11 -20.31 -30.58
N VAL A 251 -12.41 -20.62 -30.64
CA VAL A 251 -12.95 -21.81 -31.32
C VAL A 251 -12.79 -21.72 -32.83
N ASP A 252 -13.02 -20.55 -33.41
CA ASP A 252 -12.93 -20.34 -34.87
C ASP A 252 -11.47 -20.13 -35.34
N GLY A 253 -10.66 -19.43 -34.54
CA GLY A 253 -9.26 -19.12 -34.86
C GLY A 253 -8.71 -17.96 -34.01
N LEU A 254 -7.40 -17.73 -34.08
CA LEU A 254 -6.73 -16.63 -33.36
C LEU A 254 -6.82 -15.31 -34.15
N PRO A 255 -6.84 -14.14 -33.47
CA PRO A 255 -6.91 -12.84 -34.13
C PRO A 255 -5.62 -12.54 -34.89
N ALA A 256 -5.76 -12.06 -36.12
CA ALA A 256 -4.67 -11.52 -36.93
C ALA A 256 -4.26 -10.11 -36.43
N ASP A 257 -2.97 -9.78 -36.52
CA ASP A 257 -2.49 -8.42 -36.27
C ASP A 257 -3.06 -7.44 -37.32
N PRO A 258 -3.70 -6.32 -36.93
CA PRO A 258 -4.25 -5.35 -37.87
C PRO A 258 -3.24 -4.73 -38.84
N LEU A 259 -1.93 -4.71 -38.52
CA LEU A 259 -0.87 -4.19 -39.38
C LEU A 259 -0.05 -5.28 -40.08
N ASP A 260 -0.18 -6.55 -39.68
CA ASP A 260 0.48 -7.68 -40.31
C ASP A 260 -0.41 -8.94 -40.24
N PRO A 261 -1.36 -9.11 -41.17
CA PRO A 261 -2.35 -10.18 -41.10
C PRO A 261 -1.79 -11.62 -41.15
N ALA A 262 -0.49 -11.80 -41.39
CA ALA A 262 0.18 -13.11 -41.29
C ALA A 262 0.59 -13.49 -39.85
N LYS A 263 0.54 -12.54 -38.90
CA LYS A 263 0.94 -12.70 -37.50
C LYS A 263 -0.25 -12.64 -36.55
N ILE A 264 -0.13 -13.32 -35.41
CA ILE A 264 -1.13 -13.30 -34.34
C ILE A 264 -1.08 -11.94 -33.62
N ASP A 265 -2.23 -11.34 -33.31
CA ASP A 265 -2.29 -10.24 -32.34
C ASP A 265 -2.07 -10.76 -30.91
N ILE A 266 -0.80 -10.83 -30.51
CA ILE A 266 -0.37 -11.22 -29.16
C ILE A 266 -0.90 -10.24 -28.08
N ALA A 267 -1.24 -8.99 -28.42
CA ALA A 267 -1.83 -8.05 -27.47
C ALA A 267 -3.31 -8.37 -27.20
N ALA A 268 -4.09 -8.67 -28.24
CA ALA A 268 -5.45 -9.20 -28.09
C ALA A 268 -5.44 -10.54 -27.34
N VAL A 269 -4.60 -11.51 -27.74
CA VAL A 269 -4.48 -12.81 -27.05
C VAL A 269 -4.13 -12.63 -25.57
N ALA A 270 -3.15 -11.77 -25.23
CA ALA A 270 -2.81 -11.49 -23.83
C ALA A 270 -3.97 -10.82 -23.05
N TYR A 271 -4.73 -9.93 -23.68
CA TYR A 271 -5.89 -9.27 -23.07
C TYR A 271 -7.04 -10.25 -22.76
N HIS A 272 -7.34 -11.16 -23.69
CA HIS A 272 -8.38 -12.19 -23.53
C HIS A 272 -7.95 -13.32 -22.58
N CYS A 273 -6.69 -13.76 -22.63
CA CYS A 273 -6.11 -14.70 -21.65
C CYS A 273 -5.86 -14.05 -20.27
N ARG A 274 -6.16 -12.76 -20.12
CA ARG A 274 -5.98 -11.97 -18.90
C ARG A 274 -4.53 -11.99 -18.36
N VAL A 275 -3.53 -12.02 -19.23
CA VAL A 275 -2.09 -11.88 -18.90
C VAL A 275 -1.51 -10.59 -19.49
N SER A 276 -0.20 -10.36 -19.38
CA SER A 276 0.51 -9.30 -20.13
C SER A 276 1.20 -9.86 -21.37
N VAL A 277 1.46 -9.02 -22.38
CA VAL A 277 2.24 -9.42 -23.57
C VAL A 277 3.60 -10.00 -23.16
N ALA A 278 4.26 -9.37 -22.18
CA ALA A 278 5.54 -9.82 -21.64
C ALA A 278 5.48 -11.15 -20.86
N ASP A 279 4.30 -11.57 -20.37
CA ASP A 279 4.13 -12.92 -19.81
C ASP A 279 4.17 -13.98 -20.93
N ILE A 280 3.81 -13.63 -22.18
CA ILE A 280 3.86 -14.54 -23.33
C ILE A 280 5.22 -14.43 -24.05
N THR A 281 5.59 -13.24 -24.53
CA THR A 281 6.72 -13.05 -25.47
C THR A 281 8.10 -13.33 -24.90
N ARG A 282 8.25 -13.32 -23.56
CA ARG A 282 9.54 -13.59 -22.88
C ARG A 282 9.83 -15.08 -22.65
N PHE A 283 8.85 -15.95 -22.87
CA PHE A 283 8.93 -17.36 -22.53
C PHE A 283 8.52 -18.16 -23.77
N SER A 284 9.51 -18.81 -24.41
CA SER A 284 9.30 -19.57 -25.66
C SER A 284 8.23 -20.64 -25.54
N GLU A 285 8.14 -21.29 -24.38
CA GLU A 285 7.08 -22.21 -23.97
C GLU A 285 5.65 -21.60 -24.02
N HIS A 286 5.46 -20.33 -23.64
CA HIS A 286 4.17 -19.66 -23.65
C HIS A 286 3.80 -19.21 -25.08
N MET A 287 4.78 -18.76 -25.87
CA MET A 287 4.58 -18.53 -27.31
C MET A 287 4.25 -19.83 -28.04
N ALA A 288 4.94 -20.94 -27.73
CA ALA A 288 4.66 -22.26 -28.29
C ALA A 288 3.24 -22.75 -27.92
N GLN A 289 2.75 -22.44 -26.72
CA GLN A 289 1.36 -22.73 -26.35
C GLN A 289 0.34 -21.93 -27.19
N VAL A 290 0.65 -20.68 -27.55
CA VAL A 290 -0.19 -19.84 -28.42
C VAL A 290 -0.17 -20.34 -29.88
N GLU A 291 1.00 -20.66 -30.46
CA GLU A 291 1.08 -21.22 -31.82
C GLU A 291 0.53 -22.66 -31.88
N ALA A 292 0.67 -23.47 -30.83
CA ALA A 292 0.01 -24.78 -30.75
C ALA A 292 -1.53 -24.65 -30.68
N ALA A 293 -2.04 -23.59 -30.04
CA ALA A 293 -3.47 -23.29 -30.05
C ALA A 293 -3.94 -22.75 -31.41
N ARG A 294 -3.08 -22.12 -32.21
CA ARG A 294 -3.37 -21.81 -33.63
C ARG A 294 -3.53 -23.10 -34.43
N GLY A 295 -2.48 -23.94 -34.42
CA GLY A 295 -2.33 -25.05 -35.36
C GLY A 295 -2.35 -24.55 -36.81
N ASP A 296 -2.89 -25.35 -37.73
CA ASP A 296 -3.02 -24.99 -39.15
C ASP A 296 -4.19 -24.03 -39.44
N ARG A 297 -4.90 -23.53 -38.41
CA ARG A 297 -6.06 -22.64 -38.60
C ARG A 297 -5.61 -21.27 -39.13
N PRO A 298 -6.37 -20.69 -40.08
CA PRO A 298 -6.12 -19.34 -40.56
C PRO A 298 -6.32 -18.32 -39.42
N LEU A 299 -5.63 -17.19 -39.50
CA LEU A 299 -5.83 -16.09 -38.58
C LEU A 299 -7.06 -15.30 -38.99
N ILE A 300 -7.92 -14.97 -38.02
CA ILE A 300 -9.18 -14.26 -38.25
C ILE A 300 -8.90 -12.75 -38.23
N PRO A 301 -9.30 -11.99 -39.27
CA PRO A 301 -9.24 -10.52 -39.24
C PRO A 301 -10.01 -9.99 -38.03
N HIS A 302 -9.36 -9.16 -37.20
CA HIS A 302 -9.92 -8.73 -35.91
C HIS A 302 -11.34 -8.15 -36.07
N PRO A 303 -12.37 -8.67 -35.36
CA PRO A 303 -13.79 -8.40 -35.69
C PRO A 303 -14.17 -6.91 -35.64
N ALA A 304 -13.57 -6.14 -34.71
CA ALA A 304 -13.74 -4.69 -34.67
C ALA A 304 -13.36 -3.95 -35.97
N ILE A 305 -12.50 -4.50 -36.83
CA ILE A 305 -12.20 -3.93 -38.16
C ILE A 305 -13.44 -4.01 -39.07
N ALA A 306 -14.29 -5.03 -38.90
CA ALA A 306 -15.57 -5.12 -39.59
C ALA A 306 -16.63 -4.19 -38.96
N GLU A 307 -16.72 -4.17 -37.62
CA GLU A 307 -17.68 -3.31 -36.89
C GLU A 307 -17.46 -1.80 -37.13
N ARG A 308 -16.20 -1.40 -37.30
CA ARG A 308 -15.82 -0.01 -37.60
C ARG A 308 -16.03 0.39 -39.07
N ARG A 309 -16.25 -0.56 -39.98
CA ARG A 309 -16.70 -0.24 -41.34
C ARG A 309 -18.15 0.23 -41.34
N TYR A 310 -18.48 1.01 -42.35
CA TYR A 310 -19.83 1.50 -42.65
C TYR A 310 -19.90 1.86 -44.13
N THR A 311 -21.10 1.93 -44.66
CA THR A 311 -21.40 2.23 -46.06
C THR A 311 -21.54 3.74 -46.29
N TYR A 312 -21.37 4.18 -47.54
CA TYR A 312 -21.71 5.56 -47.91
C TYR A 312 -23.19 5.89 -47.62
N ARG A 313 -24.10 4.90 -47.58
CA ARG A 313 -25.50 5.05 -47.16
C ARG A 313 -25.65 5.41 -45.68
N GLU A 314 -24.87 4.80 -44.79
CA GLU A 314 -24.86 5.15 -43.35
C GLU A 314 -24.26 6.55 -43.13
N LEU A 315 -23.14 6.85 -43.80
CA LEU A 315 -22.55 8.20 -43.78
C LEU A 315 -23.55 9.25 -44.28
N VAL A 316 -24.31 8.96 -45.35
CA VAL A 316 -25.42 9.80 -45.82
C VAL A 316 -26.54 9.93 -44.80
N GLY A 317 -26.83 8.90 -44.00
CA GLY A 317 -27.76 8.97 -42.88
C GLY A 317 -27.34 10.03 -41.86
N TYR A 318 -26.09 9.96 -41.41
CA TYR A 318 -25.50 10.90 -40.45
C TYR A 318 -25.40 12.33 -41.01
N GLY A 319 -24.75 12.52 -42.16
CA GLY A 319 -24.59 13.85 -42.78
C GLY A 319 -25.92 14.53 -43.16
N ARG A 320 -27.00 13.75 -43.37
CA ARG A 320 -28.35 14.31 -43.53
C ARG A 320 -28.94 14.86 -42.24
N ALA A 321 -28.63 14.29 -41.08
CA ALA A 321 -29.07 14.79 -39.78
C ALA A 321 -28.31 16.08 -39.44
N GLU A 322 -26.97 16.02 -39.49
CA GLU A 322 -26.12 17.18 -39.20
C GLU A 322 -26.40 18.36 -40.13
N ARG A 323 -26.54 18.12 -41.45
CA ARG A 323 -26.85 19.23 -42.38
C ARG A 323 -28.22 19.87 -42.13
N ARG A 324 -29.16 19.19 -41.48
CA ARG A 324 -30.47 19.77 -41.09
C ARG A 324 -30.37 20.58 -39.81
N ALA A 325 -29.54 20.17 -38.85
CA ALA A 325 -29.24 20.95 -37.65
C ALA A 325 -28.46 22.23 -38.01
N ASP A 326 -27.48 22.10 -38.92
CA ASP A 326 -26.62 23.18 -39.44
C ASP A 326 -27.30 24.08 -40.50
N CYS A 327 -28.64 24.20 -40.46
CA CYS A 327 -29.41 25.11 -41.32
C CYS A 327 -29.88 26.33 -40.54
N GLY A 328 -29.32 27.50 -40.89
CA GLY A 328 -29.80 28.79 -40.38
C GLY A 328 -31.27 29.06 -40.77
N LYS A 329 -31.95 29.88 -39.96
CA LYS A 329 -33.42 30.10 -39.97
C LYS A 329 -34.08 30.39 -41.33
N ASN A 330 -33.31 30.87 -42.30
CA ASN A 330 -33.81 31.30 -43.63
C ASN A 330 -33.56 30.26 -44.74
N ALA A 331 -32.95 29.11 -44.44
CA ALA A 331 -32.61 28.07 -45.42
C ALA A 331 -33.46 26.80 -45.23
N SER A 332 -33.99 26.25 -46.32
CA SER A 332 -34.77 24.99 -46.29
C SER A 332 -33.88 23.79 -45.92
N PRO A 333 -34.07 23.14 -44.75
CA PRO A 333 -33.20 22.05 -44.32
C PRO A 333 -33.28 20.83 -45.23
N GLY A 334 -34.46 20.60 -45.84
CA GLY A 334 -34.66 19.57 -46.85
C GLY A 334 -33.89 19.83 -48.14
N GLN A 335 -33.67 21.10 -48.51
CA GLN A 335 -32.97 21.47 -49.74
C GLN A 335 -31.45 21.44 -49.56
N ALA A 336 -30.92 21.99 -48.45
CA ALA A 336 -29.49 21.87 -48.11
C ALA A 336 -29.06 20.40 -48.00
N SER A 337 -29.86 19.58 -47.30
CA SER A 337 -29.68 18.13 -47.17
C SER A 337 -29.67 17.38 -48.52
N ARG A 338 -30.46 17.84 -49.51
CA ARG A 338 -30.39 17.33 -50.90
C ARG A 338 -29.08 17.75 -51.58
N THR A 339 -28.70 19.02 -51.48
CA THR A 339 -27.47 19.55 -52.11
C THR A 339 -26.22 18.81 -51.64
N SER A 340 -26.04 18.59 -50.34
CA SER A 340 -24.89 17.83 -49.81
C SER A 340 -24.87 16.40 -50.35
N VAL A 341 -26.01 15.71 -50.39
CA VAL A 341 -26.10 14.32 -50.89
C VAL A 341 -25.88 14.25 -52.41
N SER A 342 -26.33 15.25 -53.18
CA SER A 342 -26.00 15.36 -54.61
C SER A 342 -24.50 15.58 -54.83
N ALA A 343 -23.83 16.37 -53.99
CA ALA A 343 -22.38 16.56 -54.06
C ALA A 343 -21.61 15.25 -53.82
N LEU A 344 -22.03 14.45 -52.82
CA LEU A 344 -21.44 13.12 -52.58
C LEU A 344 -21.76 12.15 -53.72
N LYS A 345 -22.98 12.14 -54.26
CA LYS A 345 -23.32 11.32 -55.44
C LYS A 345 -22.46 11.66 -56.65
N LEU A 346 -22.16 12.95 -56.87
CA LEU A 346 -21.25 13.38 -57.93
C LEU A 346 -19.82 12.90 -57.67
N PHE A 347 -19.35 12.94 -56.42
CA PHE A 347 -18.08 12.32 -56.04
C PHE A 347 -18.06 10.81 -56.33
N LEU A 348 -19.10 10.07 -55.92
CA LEU A 348 -19.22 8.62 -56.15
C LEU A 348 -19.21 8.23 -57.64
N ALA A 349 -19.67 9.12 -58.53
CA ALA A 349 -19.57 8.93 -59.97
C ALA A 349 -18.15 9.13 -60.55
N THR A 350 -17.18 9.60 -59.76
CA THR A 350 -15.79 9.79 -60.22
C THR A 350 -14.96 8.51 -60.13
N ARG A 351 -13.96 8.41 -61.01
CA ARG A 351 -12.96 7.32 -61.03
C ARG A 351 -12.20 7.09 -59.71
N HIS A 352 -12.20 8.05 -58.79
CA HIS A 352 -11.46 7.97 -57.51
C HIS A 352 -12.29 7.42 -56.35
N ALA A 353 -13.61 7.60 -56.36
CA ALA A 353 -14.45 7.32 -55.20
C ALA A 353 -14.62 5.82 -54.91
N GLY A 354 -14.55 4.98 -55.95
CA GLY A 354 -14.42 3.53 -55.82
C GLY A 354 -15.68 2.78 -55.38
N GLY A 355 -16.88 3.33 -55.59
CA GLY A 355 -18.12 2.63 -55.25
C GLY A 355 -19.40 3.47 -55.38
N ASP A 356 -20.51 2.86 -55.00
CA ASP A 356 -21.86 3.44 -54.93
C ASP A 356 -22.28 3.74 -53.48
N LEU A 357 -23.57 4.02 -53.23
CA LEU A 357 -24.08 4.20 -51.87
C LEU A 357 -24.09 2.93 -51.00
N SER A 358 -24.14 1.73 -51.59
CA SER A 358 -24.02 0.46 -50.86
C SER A 358 -22.58 0.09 -50.48
N SER A 359 -21.61 0.71 -51.16
CA SER A 359 -20.19 0.42 -50.98
C SER A 359 -19.67 0.92 -49.62
N ILE A 360 -18.71 0.19 -49.07
CA ILE A 360 -18.01 0.54 -47.82
C ILE A 360 -17.20 1.82 -48.05
N VAL A 361 -17.25 2.76 -47.09
CA VAL A 361 -16.46 3.98 -47.16
C VAL A 361 -14.97 3.64 -47.01
N PRO A 362 -14.12 4.00 -47.99
CA PRO A 362 -12.71 3.64 -47.97
C PRO A 362 -11.95 4.46 -46.93
N HIS A 363 -10.96 3.83 -46.29
CA HIS A 363 -10.08 4.45 -45.30
C HIS A 363 -9.36 5.71 -45.86
N ASP A 364 -8.95 5.68 -47.13
CA ASP A 364 -8.33 6.83 -47.82
C ASP A 364 -9.33 7.83 -48.44
N LEU A 365 -10.57 7.94 -47.90
CA LEU A 365 -11.62 8.81 -48.44
C LEU A 365 -11.13 10.23 -48.68
N GLU A 366 -10.45 10.87 -47.72
CA GLU A 366 -9.96 12.23 -47.91
C GLU A 366 -8.99 12.31 -49.10
N ALA A 367 -8.01 11.41 -49.19
CA ALA A 367 -7.08 11.40 -50.33
C ALA A 367 -7.81 11.18 -51.67
N ARG A 368 -8.91 10.42 -51.70
CA ARG A 368 -9.77 10.28 -52.90
C ARG A 368 -10.53 11.58 -53.21
N VAL A 369 -11.05 12.25 -52.20
CA VAL A 369 -11.75 13.54 -52.34
C VAL A 369 -10.77 14.63 -52.81
N GLN A 370 -9.55 14.72 -52.27
CA GLN A 370 -8.52 15.66 -52.75
C GLN A 370 -8.13 15.38 -54.21
N ARG A 371 -7.96 14.10 -54.60
CA ARG A 371 -7.74 13.70 -56.01
C ARG A 371 -8.92 14.08 -56.92
N ALA A 372 -10.16 13.88 -56.45
CA ALA A 372 -11.36 14.30 -57.19
C ALA A 372 -11.54 15.83 -57.25
N ILE A 373 -11.02 16.59 -56.28
CA ILE A 373 -10.99 18.06 -56.33
C ILE A 373 -10.00 18.56 -57.39
N LEU A 374 -8.83 17.90 -57.52
CA LEU A 374 -7.85 18.21 -58.57
C LEU A 374 -8.39 17.87 -59.98
N ASP A 375 -9.04 16.71 -60.13
CA ASP A 375 -9.68 16.28 -61.39
C ASP A 375 -10.94 17.11 -61.76
N ARG A 376 -11.52 17.84 -60.79
CA ARG A 376 -12.70 18.71 -60.91
C ARG A 376 -13.82 18.14 -61.81
N PRO A 377 -14.62 17.16 -61.34
CA PRO A 377 -15.60 16.46 -62.17
C PRO A 377 -16.63 17.38 -62.82
N GLU A 378 -17.09 16.99 -64.01
CA GLU A 378 -18.16 17.69 -64.73
C GLU A 378 -19.42 17.81 -63.86
N GLY A 379 -20.08 18.96 -63.91
CA GLY A 379 -21.20 19.28 -63.00
C GLY A 379 -20.82 19.75 -61.60
N ALA A 380 -19.53 19.81 -61.23
CA ALA A 380 -19.08 20.38 -59.96
C ALA A 380 -19.24 21.91 -59.91
N GLY A 381 -20.44 22.36 -59.51
CA GLY A 381 -20.74 23.77 -59.25
C GLY A 381 -19.92 24.37 -58.11
N SER A 382 -19.93 25.70 -57.99
CA SER A 382 -19.08 26.47 -57.06
C SER A 382 -19.14 26.03 -55.59
N GLY A 383 -20.29 25.55 -55.11
CA GLY A 383 -20.47 25.02 -53.75
C GLY A 383 -19.94 23.60 -53.51
N TRP A 384 -19.59 22.84 -54.56
CA TRP A 384 -19.29 21.39 -54.43
C TRP A 384 -18.10 21.11 -53.50
N MET A 385 -17.01 21.88 -53.60
CA MET A 385 -15.85 21.74 -52.71
C MET A 385 -16.19 21.99 -51.23
N ALA A 386 -17.13 22.91 -50.94
CA ALA A 386 -17.54 23.20 -49.56
C ALA A 386 -18.38 22.05 -48.98
N GLU A 387 -19.26 21.44 -49.78
CA GLU A 387 -20.00 20.25 -49.37
C GLU A 387 -19.09 19.01 -49.25
N MET A 388 -18.09 18.84 -50.12
CA MET A 388 -17.13 17.73 -49.98
C MET A 388 -16.23 17.86 -48.74
N ARG A 389 -15.86 19.08 -48.33
CA ARG A 389 -15.19 19.32 -47.03
C ARG A 389 -16.08 18.96 -45.84
N ARG A 390 -17.39 19.20 -45.92
CA ARG A 390 -18.36 18.73 -44.91
C ARG A 390 -18.43 17.21 -44.83
N TRP A 391 -18.41 16.51 -45.97
CA TRP A 391 -18.34 15.04 -45.99
C TRP A 391 -17.06 14.49 -45.38
N ILE A 392 -15.90 15.16 -45.50
CA ILE A 392 -14.67 14.76 -44.79
C ILE A 392 -14.86 14.92 -43.26
N GLY A 393 -15.41 16.04 -42.80
CA GLY A 393 -15.71 16.27 -41.37
C GLY A 393 -16.66 15.22 -40.78
N TRP A 394 -17.83 15.04 -41.40
CA TRP A 394 -18.81 14.03 -40.99
C TRP A 394 -18.24 12.60 -41.02
N ASN A 395 -17.31 12.30 -41.94
CA ASN A 395 -16.63 11.01 -41.98
C ASN A 395 -15.68 10.80 -40.78
N ALA A 396 -14.95 11.85 -40.36
CA ALA A 396 -14.12 11.79 -39.16
C ALA A 396 -14.96 11.64 -37.88
N GLU A 397 -16.09 12.35 -37.79
CA GLU A 397 -17.04 12.23 -36.69
C GLU A 397 -17.65 10.82 -36.59
N VAL A 398 -18.08 10.23 -37.71
CA VAL A 398 -18.57 8.85 -37.75
C VAL A 398 -17.46 7.86 -37.33
N ARG A 399 -16.22 8.02 -37.81
CA ARG A 399 -15.07 7.17 -37.38
C ARG A 399 -14.75 7.28 -35.89
N ALA A 400 -14.96 8.46 -35.29
CA ALA A 400 -14.77 8.70 -33.86
C ALA A 400 -15.93 8.15 -33.01
N SER A 401 -17.15 8.15 -33.54
CA SER A 401 -18.33 7.57 -32.86
C SER A 401 -18.32 6.04 -32.77
N LYS A 402 -17.62 5.37 -33.70
CA LYS A 402 -17.45 3.91 -33.68
C LYS A 402 -16.49 3.53 -32.53
N PRO A 403 -16.79 2.48 -31.74
CA PRO A 403 -15.92 2.04 -30.64
C PRO A 403 -14.56 1.54 -31.16
N LEU A 404 -13.55 1.56 -30.30
CA LEU A 404 -12.22 0.99 -30.58
C LEU A 404 -12.03 -0.35 -29.86
N PRO A 405 -11.28 -1.30 -30.45
CA PRO A 405 -11.01 -2.59 -29.81
C PRO A 405 -10.03 -2.45 -28.65
N GLN A 406 -10.33 -3.11 -27.54
CA GLN A 406 -9.38 -3.29 -26.44
C GLN A 406 -8.48 -4.51 -26.71
N PRO A 407 -7.18 -4.47 -26.36
CA PRO A 407 -6.47 -3.42 -25.63
C PRO A 407 -6.09 -2.21 -26.50
N PHE A 408 -5.66 -1.12 -25.84
CA PHE A 408 -5.11 0.09 -26.48
C PHE A 408 -4.14 -0.16 -27.64
N ALA A 409 -3.29 -1.19 -27.55
CA ALA A 409 -2.35 -1.56 -28.61
C ALA A 409 -3.08 -1.95 -29.92
N THR A 410 -4.15 -2.72 -29.80
CA THR A 410 -4.99 -3.16 -30.93
C THR A 410 -5.83 -1.99 -31.45
N ALA A 411 -6.37 -1.12 -30.59
CA ALA A 411 -6.98 0.16 -31.00
C ALA A 411 -6.03 1.00 -31.86
N LEU A 412 -4.79 1.18 -31.40
CA LEU A 412 -3.76 1.92 -32.11
C LEU A 412 -3.40 1.28 -33.45
N ARG A 413 -3.18 -0.05 -33.50
CA ARG A 413 -2.91 -0.78 -34.75
C ARG A 413 -4.08 -0.68 -35.74
N VAL A 414 -5.32 -0.74 -35.28
CA VAL A 414 -6.51 -0.55 -36.14
C VAL A 414 -6.57 0.87 -36.67
N LEU A 415 -6.35 1.91 -35.87
CA LEU A 415 -6.32 3.28 -36.37
C LEU A 415 -5.15 3.53 -37.35
N CYS A 416 -3.99 2.91 -37.14
CA CYS A 416 -2.90 2.91 -38.12
C CYS A 416 -3.35 2.30 -39.47
N LEU A 417 -4.02 1.14 -39.44
CA LEU A 417 -4.59 0.51 -40.64
C LEU A 417 -5.64 1.42 -41.32
N GLU A 418 -6.54 2.03 -40.55
CA GLU A 418 -7.53 2.98 -41.06
C GLU A 418 -6.95 4.31 -41.60
N ALA A 419 -5.68 4.62 -41.29
CA ALA A 419 -4.97 5.76 -41.85
C ALA A 419 -4.04 5.37 -43.02
N GLY A 420 -3.89 4.07 -43.31
CA GLY A 420 -2.86 3.57 -44.23
C GLY A 420 -1.43 3.78 -43.72
N ALA A 421 -1.24 4.00 -42.42
CA ALA A 421 0.03 4.38 -41.81
C ALA A 421 0.79 3.16 -41.26
N SER A 422 2.09 3.07 -41.54
CA SER A 422 2.93 2.06 -40.91
C SER A 422 3.39 2.46 -39.51
N ALA A 423 3.85 1.49 -38.73
CA ALA A 423 4.53 1.73 -37.45
C ALA A 423 5.75 2.66 -37.59
N VAL A 424 6.40 2.70 -38.76
CA VAL A 424 7.54 3.59 -39.04
C VAL A 424 7.08 5.03 -39.23
N ASP A 425 5.91 5.25 -39.84
CA ASP A 425 5.41 6.59 -40.12
C ASP A 425 4.84 7.26 -38.87
N LEU A 426 4.23 6.49 -37.97
CA LEU A 426 3.87 6.96 -36.62
C LEU A 426 5.10 7.44 -35.82
N ILE A 427 6.23 6.72 -35.95
CA ILE A 427 7.50 7.09 -35.31
C ILE A 427 8.07 8.38 -35.91
N LYS A 428 8.00 8.56 -37.25
CA LYS A 428 8.39 9.82 -37.91
C LYS A 428 7.53 10.99 -37.42
N ALA A 429 6.21 10.83 -37.45
CA ALA A 429 5.24 11.88 -37.07
C ALA A 429 5.37 12.34 -35.61
N THR A 430 5.71 11.42 -34.70
CA THR A 430 5.89 11.73 -33.27
C THR A 430 7.30 12.15 -32.90
N SER A 431 8.32 11.66 -33.62
CA SER A 431 9.73 11.66 -33.21
C SER A 431 10.02 10.86 -31.91
N VAL A 432 9.13 9.95 -31.48
CA VAL A 432 9.26 9.18 -30.22
C VAL A 432 9.39 7.68 -30.50
N THR A 433 10.57 7.26 -30.98
CA THR A 433 10.85 5.89 -31.45
C THR A 433 10.61 4.78 -30.42
N GLY A 434 11.07 4.94 -29.19
CA GLY A 434 11.07 3.86 -28.19
C GLY A 434 9.66 3.54 -27.68
N ALA A 435 8.97 4.55 -27.14
CA ALA A 435 7.68 4.34 -26.48
C ALA A 435 6.60 3.86 -27.47
N VAL A 436 6.52 4.46 -28.67
CA VAL A 436 5.54 4.08 -29.70
C VAL A 436 5.66 2.60 -30.11
N ARG A 437 6.88 2.05 -30.19
CA ARG A 437 7.08 0.60 -30.45
C ARG A 437 6.51 -0.27 -29.33
N HIS A 438 6.80 0.05 -28.07
CA HIS A 438 6.27 -0.71 -26.93
C HIS A 438 4.75 -0.53 -26.73
N TRP A 439 4.16 0.57 -27.23
CA TRP A 439 2.70 0.77 -27.27
C TRP A 439 2.05 -0.06 -28.36
N LEU A 440 2.57 -0.01 -29.59
CA LEU A 440 2.11 -0.86 -30.70
C LEU A 440 2.26 -2.35 -30.34
N ALA A 441 3.34 -2.76 -29.67
CA ALA A 441 3.52 -4.14 -29.20
C ALA A 441 2.59 -4.54 -28.03
N GLY A 442 1.97 -3.59 -27.32
CA GLY A 442 1.16 -3.87 -26.13
C GLY A 442 1.95 -4.26 -24.87
N GLU A 443 3.28 -4.08 -24.90
CA GLU A 443 4.15 -4.29 -23.73
C GLU A 443 4.00 -3.17 -22.70
N THR A 444 3.66 -1.96 -23.15
CA THR A 444 3.36 -0.81 -22.29
C THR A 444 2.19 -0.02 -22.85
N ALA A 445 1.55 0.78 -22.00
CA ALA A 445 0.65 1.84 -22.42
C ALA A 445 1.37 3.21 -22.34
N PRO A 446 0.85 4.26 -23.00
CA PRO A 446 1.27 5.63 -22.78
C PRO A 446 1.17 6.05 -21.30
N SER A 447 1.82 7.15 -20.94
CA SER A 447 1.75 7.77 -19.61
C SER A 447 1.32 9.23 -19.74
N LEU A 448 0.92 9.85 -18.62
CA LEU A 448 0.38 11.21 -18.61
C LEU A 448 1.23 12.27 -19.34
N PRO A 449 2.58 12.32 -19.19
CA PRO A 449 3.41 13.27 -19.93
C PRO A 449 3.45 13.05 -21.45
N MET A 450 2.89 11.94 -21.95
CA MET A 450 2.80 11.61 -23.37
C MET A 450 1.46 12.05 -24.00
N GLY A 451 0.60 12.77 -23.28
CA GLY A 451 -0.63 13.36 -23.83
C GLY A 451 -0.40 14.14 -25.14
N PRO A 452 0.55 15.10 -25.20
CA PRO A 452 0.89 15.81 -26.43
C PRO A 452 1.49 14.95 -27.55
N VAL A 453 1.93 13.71 -27.24
CA VAL A 453 2.34 12.72 -28.24
C VAL A 453 1.12 11.97 -28.77
N LEU A 454 0.14 11.66 -27.92
CA LEU A 454 -1.14 11.08 -28.33
C LEU A 454 -1.96 12.04 -29.19
N GLU A 455 -2.04 13.32 -28.84
CA GLU A 455 -2.72 14.33 -29.66
C GLU A 455 -2.10 14.44 -31.06
N LYS A 456 -0.76 14.36 -31.16
CA LYS A 456 -0.06 14.28 -32.46
C LYS A 456 -0.37 12.99 -33.22
N ILE A 457 -0.56 11.86 -32.53
CA ILE A 457 -0.95 10.59 -33.15
C ILE A 457 -2.40 10.66 -33.63
N ASP A 458 -3.34 11.16 -32.82
CA ASP A 458 -4.75 11.33 -33.17
C ASP A 458 -4.88 12.19 -34.45
N LEU A 459 -4.21 13.36 -34.46
CA LEU A 459 -4.16 14.25 -35.63
C LEU A 459 -3.53 13.58 -36.87
N PHE A 460 -2.45 12.80 -36.69
CA PHE A 460 -1.79 12.09 -37.79
C PHE A 460 -2.62 10.93 -38.35
N LEU A 461 -3.43 10.26 -37.52
CA LEU A 461 -4.33 9.17 -37.92
C LEU A 461 -5.71 9.65 -38.40
N GLY A 462 -5.94 10.96 -38.44
CA GLY A 462 -7.17 11.58 -38.90
C GLY A 462 -8.37 11.35 -37.98
N VAL A 463 -8.14 11.29 -36.66
CA VAL A 463 -9.18 11.20 -35.62
C VAL A 463 -9.15 12.42 -34.68
N PRO A 464 -10.27 12.75 -34.00
CA PRO A 464 -10.30 13.88 -33.08
C PRO A 464 -9.26 13.79 -31.95
N PRO A 465 -8.56 14.88 -31.60
CA PRO A 465 -7.61 14.90 -30.48
C PRO A 465 -8.24 14.40 -29.18
N GLY A 466 -7.58 13.44 -28.53
CA GLY A 466 -8.07 12.78 -27.32
C GLY A 466 -8.80 11.46 -27.58
N THR A 467 -8.95 11.00 -28.83
CA THR A 467 -9.56 9.70 -29.15
C THR A 467 -8.75 8.55 -28.54
N LEU A 468 -7.44 8.49 -28.79
CA LEU A 468 -6.55 7.51 -28.15
C LEU A 468 -6.42 7.75 -26.63
N ALA A 469 -6.61 8.97 -26.14
CA ALA A 469 -6.61 9.25 -24.72
C ALA A 469 -7.91 8.77 -24.02
N GLY A 470 -9.04 8.70 -24.74
CA GLY A 470 -10.31 8.18 -24.22
C GLY A 470 -10.29 6.67 -23.96
N GLU A 471 -9.56 5.91 -24.79
CA GLU A 471 -9.29 4.47 -24.56
C GLU A 471 -8.34 4.21 -23.36
N LEU A 472 -7.75 5.26 -22.79
CA LEU A 472 -6.83 5.20 -21.67
C LEU A 472 -7.53 5.64 -20.37
N SER A 473 -7.70 4.68 -19.45
CA SER A 473 -8.48 4.88 -18.22
C SER A 473 -7.84 5.85 -17.23
N ASP A 474 -8.54 6.19 -16.14
CA ASP A 474 -8.00 7.06 -15.08
C ASP A 474 -6.63 6.61 -14.51
N GLU A 475 -6.25 5.32 -14.59
CA GLU A 475 -4.89 4.89 -14.24
C GLU A 475 -3.79 5.29 -15.26
N TRP A 476 -4.14 5.78 -16.47
CA TRP A 476 -3.21 6.46 -17.40
C TRP A 476 -2.57 7.70 -16.78
N ARG A 477 -3.35 8.43 -15.96
CA ARG A 477 -2.86 9.55 -15.15
C ARG A 477 -1.90 9.10 -14.03
N THR A 478 -1.57 7.81 -13.91
CA THR A 478 -0.79 7.25 -12.81
C THR A 478 0.59 6.74 -13.21
N ARG A 479 1.50 7.65 -13.62
CA ARG A 479 2.91 7.68 -13.13
C ARG A 479 3.84 8.70 -13.81
N ARG A 480 4.86 9.06 -13.02
CA ARG A 480 6.20 9.51 -13.44
C ARG A 480 6.22 10.68 -14.44
N PHE A 481 5.82 11.83 -13.92
CA PHE A 481 6.60 13.05 -14.16
C PHE A 481 8.06 12.82 -13.73
N ASP A 482 8.99 13.51 -14.38
CA ASP A 482 10.43 13.36 -14.16
C ASP A 482 10.86 13.77 -12.73
N ALA A 483 12.07 13.38 -12.32
CA ALA A 483 12.65 13.76 -11.04
C ALA A 483 12.78 15.29 -10.88
N SER A 484 13.25 15.93 -11.94
CA SER A 484 13.43 17.38 -12.12
C SER A 484 12.15 18.18 -11.86
N LEU A 485 10.99 17.70 -12.32
CA LEU A 485 9.67 18.33 -12.08
C LEU A 485 9.18 18.25 -10.62
N PHE A 486 10.02 17.81 -9.69
CA PHE A 486 9.84 17.88 -8.24
C PHE A 486 11.07 18.46 -7.50
N GLU A 487 12.03 19.01 -8.24
CA GLU A 487 13.28 19.59 -7.76
C GLU A 487 13.20 21.09 -8.03
N LEU A 488 12.39 21.76 -7.21
CA LEU A 488 12.29 23.23 -7.12
C LEU A 488 13.50 23.75 -6.33
N ASP A 489 14.06 24.89 -6.73
CA ASP A 489 15.34 25.41 -6.23
C ASP A 489 15.39 25.58 -4.70
N GLU A 490 16.58 25.34 -4.12
CA GLU A 490 16.74 25.19 -2.67
C GLU A 490 16.71 26.52 -1.89
N ASP A 491 16.79 27.66 -2.58
CA ASP A 491 16.92 29.01 -1.99
C ASP A 491 15.61 29.60 -1.42
N GLY A 492 14.50 28.85 -1.49
CA GLY A 492 13.13 29.39 -1.35
C GLY A 492 12.18 28.72 -0.35
N GLY A 493 12.67 28.10 0.74
CA GLY A 493 11.85 27.72 1.91
C GLY A 493 11.09 26.37 1.84
N ASP A 494 11.39 25.47 2.78
CA ASP A 494 10.72 24.18 3.08
C ASP A 494 10.28 23.29 1.88
N ALA A 495 10.93 23.47 0.72
CA ALA A 495 10.62 22.81 -0.54
C ALA A 495 10.47 21.30 -0.35
N ILE A 496 9.27 20.79 -0.64
CA ILE A 496 8.89 19.43 -0.26
C ILE A 496 9.77 18.44 -1.03
N LYS A 497 10.77 17.84 -0.38
CA LYS A 497 11.61 16.78 -0.99
C LYS A 497 10.77 15.52 -1.26
N ILE A 498 10.03 15.55 -2.38
CA ILE A 498 8.98 14.60 -2.79
C ILE A 498 9.57 13.26 -3.25
N GLY A 499 10.90 13.15 -3.48
CA GLY A 499 11.58 11.97 -4.00
C GLY A 499 11.08 10.60 -3.51
N LYS A 500 10.87 10.42 -2.19
CA LYS A 500 10.35 9.16 -1.60
C LYS A 500 8.82 9.02 -1.57
N ARG A 501 8.06 10.06 -1.95
CA ARG A 501 6.59 10.10 -2.05
C ARG A 501 6.08 10.38 -3.48
N ARG A 502 6.94 10.46 -4.51
CA ARG A 502 6.60 10.74 -5.93
C ARG A 502 5.35 9.96 -6.40
N SER A 503 5.30 8.65 -6.17
CA SER A 503 4.20 7.76 -6.61
C SER A 503 2.82 8.03 -5.98
N ARG A 504 2.74 8.85 -4.91
CA ARG A 504 1.46 9.30 -4.33
C ARG A 504 0.95 10.59 -4.97
N HIS A 505 1.82 11.50 -5.41
CA HIS A 505 1.43 12.80 -5.99
C HIS A 505 1.13 12.65 -7.49
N THR A 506 2.03 12.00 -8.23
CA THR A 506 1.95 11.72 -9.70
C THR A 506 0.66 11.07 -10.23
N ARG A 507 -0.31 10.72 -9.39
CA ARG A 507 -1.62 10.18 -9.77
C ARG A 507 -2.71 11.24 -9.96
N HIS A 508 -2.42 12.47 -9.52
CA HIS A 508 -3.42 13.53 -9.33
C HIS A 508 -3.01 14.85 -10.01
N LEU A 509 -1.82 14.94 -10.60
CA LEU A 509 -1.33 16.16 -11.26
C LEU A 509 -2.03 16.37 -12.61
N PRO A 510 -2.37 17.62 -13.00
CA PRO A 510 -3.01 17.93 -14.28
C PRO A 510 -2.15 17.54 -15.49
N LEU A 511 -2.79 17.42 -16.66
CA LEU A 511 -2.13 17.02 -17.91
C LEU A 511 -0.93 17.92 -18.25
N ALA A 512 -1.17 19.24 -18.19
CA ALA A 512 -0.19 20.28 -18.48
C ALA A 512 0.79 20.58 -17.33
N PHE A 513 0.86 19.77 -16.25
CA PHE A 513 1.73 20.05 -15.10
C PHE A 513 3.22 20.19 -15.49
N GLY A 514 3.69 19.42 -16.48
CA GLY A 514 5.04 19.54 -17.03
C GLY A 514 5.27 20.73 -17.98
N GLN A 515 4.24 21.56 -18.21
CA GLN A 515 4.24 22.74 -19.08
C GLN A 515 3.90 24.03 -18.31
N MET A 516 3.19 23.92 -17.19
CA MET A 516 2.94 25.01 -16.21
C MET A 516 4.25 25.59 -15.66
N SER A 517 4.17 26.81 -15.13
CA SER A 517 5.28 27.47 -14.40
C SER A 517 5.57 26.78 -13.07
N ASP A 518 6.76 27.00 -12.51
CA ASP A 518 7.18 26.37 -11.25
C ASP A 518 6.40 26.85 -10.01
N ASP A 519 5.83 28.06 -10.06
CA ASP A 519 4.93 28.57 -9.00
C ASP A 519 3.56 27.89 -9.05
N GLU A 520 2.98 27.71 -10.25
CA GLU A 520 1.76 26.91 -10.44
C GLU A 520 2.00 25.46 -10.02
N ARG A 521 3.15 24.87 -10.39
CA ARG A 521 3.54 23.52 -9.97
C ARG A 521 3.64 23.41 -8.45
N ARG A 522 4.25 24.39 -7.77
CA ARG A 522 4.37 24.42 -6.31
C ARG A 522 3.00 24.50 -5.65
N ALA A 523 2.14 25.42 -6.08
CA ALA A 523 0.78 25.57 -5.55
C ALA A 523 -0.07 24.30 -5.74
N ILE A 524 0.00 23.67 -6.93
CA ILE A 524 -0.66 22.39 -7.23
C ILE A 524 -0.12 21.26 -6.34
N LEU A 525 1.20 21.17 -6.16
CA LEU A 525 1.80 20.14 -5.31
C LEU A 525 1.43 20.32 -3.84
N GLU A 526 1.34 21.55 -3.35
CA GLU A 526 0.94 21.87 -1.98
C GLU A 526 -0.53 21.58 -1.71
N ASP A 527 -1.44 22.06 -2.57
CA ASP A 527 -2.87 21.69 -2.48
C ASP A 527 -3.00 20.17 -2.43
N GLN A 528 -2.49 19.47 -3.45
CA GLN A 528 -2.60 18.01 -3.48
C GLN A 528 -1.91 17.33 -2.29
N HIS A 529 -0.86 17.92 -1.71
CA HIS A 529 -0.24 17.39 -0.50
C HIS A 529 -1.21 17.36 0.67
N TRP A 530 -2.01 18.41 0.83
CA TRP A 530 -2.96 18.58 1.93
C TRP A 530 -4.34 17.98 1.63
N SER A 531 -4.94 18.36 0.51
CA SER A 531 -6.29 17.97 0.09
C SER A 531 -6.42 16.51 -0.32
N ILE A 532 -5.36 15.87 -0.82
CA ILE A 532 -5.41 14.50 -1.38
C ILE A 532 -4.36 13.54 -0.78
N VAL A 533 -3.13 14.00 -0.47
CA VAL A 533 -2.01 13.09 -0.18
C VAL A 533 -1.88 12.71 1.29
N ASN A 534 -1.84 13.70 2.17
CA ASN A 534 -1.78 13.51 3.62
C ASN A 534 -3.19 13.40 4.19
N GLN A 535 -4.05 14.41 3.95
CA GLN A 535 -5.32 14.61 4.65
C GLN A 535 -5.16 14.52 6.19
N ASP A 536 -3.96 14.82 6.68
CA ASP A 536 -3.54 14.65 8.06
C ASP A 536 -4.14 15.76 8.93
N THR A 537 -5.31 15.49 9.52
CA THR A 537 -5.77 16.18 10.73
C THR A 537 -4.64 16.27 11.76
N ASP A 538 -4.62 17.28 12.63
CA ASP A 538 -3.52 17.40 13.62
C ASP A 538 -3.43 16.21 14.58
N PHE A 539 -4.55 15.50 14.80
CA PHE A 539 -4.54 14.19 15.47
C PHE A 539 -3.70 13.16 14.71
N ALA A 540 -3.82 13.07 13.38
CA ALA A 540 -3.02 12.18 12.55
C ALA A 540 -1.54 12.60 12.51
N LYS A 541 -1.24 13.91 12.47
CA LYS A 541 0.13 14.44 12.68
C LYS A 541 0.70 13.98 14.04
N ARG A 542 -0.08 14.12 15.13
CA ARG A 542 0.27 13.67 16.49
C ARG A 542 0.43 12.15 16.58
N GLN A 543 -0.40 11.34 15.91
CA GLN A 543 -0.23 9.88 15.82
C GLN A 543 1.01 9.48 15.00
N ALA A 544 1.35 10.22 13.94
CA ALA A 544 2.59 10.03 13.19
C ALA A 544 3.82 10.37 14.05
N VAL A 545 3.74 11.35 14.95
CA VAL A 545 4.76 11.65 15.97
C VAL A 545 4.85 10.52 17.01
N LEU A 546 3.73 10.07 17.59
CA LEU A 546 3.67 8.96 18.56
C LEU A 546 4.20 7.63 18.01
N SER A 547 4.07 7.39 16.71
CA SER A 547 4.55 6.17 16.05
C SER A 547 6.01 6.25 15.56
N ARG A 548 6.54 7.46 15.32
CA ARG A 548 7.98 7.70 15.13
C ARG A 548 8.73 7.52 16.44
N ASP A 549 8.36 8.28 17.47
CA ASP A 549 8.97 8.22 18.79
C ASP A 549 8.01 7.56 19.79
N ARG A 550 8.24 6.26 19.99
CA ARG A 550 7.30 5.33 20.64
C ARG A 550 7.45 5.23 22.16
N TYR A 551 8.53 5.76 22.75
CA TYR A 551 8.83 5.66 24.20
C TYR A 551 8.53 4.25 24.74
N ARG A 552 9.06 3.20 24.08
CA ARG A 552 8.61 1.82 24.29
C ARG A 552 9.76 0.88 24.66
N LEU A 553 9.80 0.48 25.94
CA LEU A 553 10.62 -0.61 26.42
C LEU A 553 9.90 -1.94 26.10
N LYS A 554 10.44 -2.75 25.18
CA LYS A 554 9.79 -4.01 24.77
C LYS A 554 9.88 -5.04 25.91
N LYS A 555 8.93 -5.98 26.01
CA LYS A 555 8.94 -7.07 27.02
C LYS A 555 10.25 -7.87 27.10
N LYS A 556 10.97 -8.02 25.98
CA LYS A 556 12.32 -8.64 25.93
C LYS A 556 13.44 -7.80 26.60
N GLN A 557 13.12 -6.61 27.08
CA GLN A 557 14.03 -5.65 27.72
C GLN A 557 13.53 -5.24 29.11
N TRP A 558 12.42 -5.83 29.60
CA TRP A 558 11.96 -5.62 30.98
C TRP A 558 12.88 -6.40 31.93
N PRO A 559 13.20 -5.87 33.12
CA PRO A 559 13.86 -6.64 34.17
C PRO A 559 13.09 -7.91 34.50
N ASP A 560 13.80 -8.99 34.81
CA ASP A 560 13.15 -10.30 35.01
C ASP A 560 12.20 -10.32 36.21
N VAL A 561 12.39 -9.44 37.22
CA VAL A 561 11.43 -9.26 38.32
C VAL A 561 10.09 -8.75 37.79
N ILE A 562 10.06 -7.62 37.07
CA ILE A 562 8.83 -7.08 36.44
C ILE A 562 8.17 -8.12 35.54
N LYS A 563 8.96 -8.83 34.73
CA LYS A 563 8.47 -9.87 33.82
C LYS A 563 7.83 -11.03 34.58
N THR A 564 8.44 -11.48 35.68
CA THR A 564 7.93 -12.55 36.56
C THR A 564 6.65 -12.12 37.28
N THR A 565 6.63 -10.92 37.88
CA THR A 565 5.43 -10.36 38.53
C THR A 565 4.27 -10.24 37.54
N TRP A 566 4.52 -9.73 36.34
CA TRP A 566 3.52 -9.66 35.26
C TRP A 566 3.01 -11.04 34.84
N GLU A 567 3.89 -12.02 34.69
CA GLU A 567 3.54 -13.40 34.32
C GLU A 567 2.81 -14.15 35.47
N GLY A 568 2.99 -13.70 36.72
CA GLY A 568 2.18 -14.10 37.88
C GLY A 568 0.79 -13.43 37.94
N MET A 569 0.66 -12.19 37.46
CA MET A 569 -0.62 -11.47 37.37
C MET A 569 -1.51 -11.94 36.20
N ILE A 570 -0.92 -12.42 35.10
CA ILE A 570 -1.68 -13.05 34.03
C ILE A 570 -2.39 -14.29 34.62
N PRO A 571 -3.74 -14.41 34.49
CA PRO A 571 -4.45 -15.59 34.98
C PRO A 571 -3.96 -16.84 34.24
N LYS A 572 -3.16 -17.67 34.93
CA LYS A 572 -2.74 -19.01 34.45
C LYS A 572 -3.98 -19.76 33.95
N GLN A 573 -3.87 -20.45 32.82
CA GLN A 573 -4.99 -21.21 32.24
C GLN A 573 -5.47 -22.28 33.24
N ARG A 574 -6.54 -21.97 33.99
CA ARG A 574 -7.20 -22.93 34.88
C ARG A 574 -7.99 -23.94 34.06
N THR A 575 -7.32 -25.01 33.68
CA THR A 575 -7.89 -26.26 33.16
C THR A 575 -8.60 -27.08 34.26
N SER A 576 -9.29 -26.43 35.19
CA SER A 576 -10.17 -27.08 36.16
C SER A 576 -11.24 -26.14 36.73
N VAL A 577 -12.36 -26.76 37.11
CA VAL A 577 -13.55 -26.09 37.63
C VAL A 577 -13.44 -25.99 39.15
N LEU A 578 -13.59 -24.77 39.70
CA LEU A 578 -13.92 -24.55 41.11
C LEU A 578 -15.18 -23.68 41.16
N ARG A 579 -16.23 -24.22 41.79
CA ARG A 579 -17.59 -23.64 41.85
C ARG A 579 -17.81 -22.95 43.19
N ARG A 580 -18.76 -22.02 43.25
CA ARG A 580 -19.49 -21.69 44.48
C ARG A 580 -20.79 -22.51 44.52
N PRO A 581 -21.25 -23.00 45.68
CA PRO A 581 -22.59 -23.58 45.80
C PRO A 581 -23.68 -22.53 45.50
N GLY A 582 -24.78 -22.94 44.86
CA GLY A 582 -25.99 -22.11 44.69
C GLY A 582 -26.04 -21.18 43.47
N GLU A 583 -24.95 -21.00 42.72
CA GLU A 583 -24.96 -20.14 41.51
C GLU A 583 -25.61 -20.87 40.32
N VAL A 584 -26.89 -20.58 40.05
CA VAL A 584 -27.62 -21.10 38.88
C VAL A 584 -27.23 -20.30 37.64
N ILE A 585 -26.60 -20.97 36.68
CA ILE A 585 -26.19 -20.39 35.40
C ILE A 585 -27.09 -20.97 34.30
N PRO A 586 -27.58 -20.17 33.31
CA PRO A 586 -28.19 -20.73 32.11
C PRO A 586 -27.23 -21.71 31.40
N PRO A 587 -27.75 -22.76 30.73
CA PRO A 587 -26.93 -23.83 30.20
C PRO A 587 -25.85 -23.30 29.23
N PRO A 588 -24.60 -23.78 29.33
CA PRO A 588 -23.53 -23.32 28.45
C PRO A 588 -23.81 -23.77 27.02
N VAL A 589 -23.73 -22.83 26.07
CA VAL A 589 -23.82 -23.16 24.64
C VAL A 589 -22.71 -24.14 24.28
N VAL A 590 -23.12 -25.35 23.90
CA VAL A 590 -22.26 -26.44 23.42
C VAL A 590 -22.24 -26.37 21.90
N ASP A 591 -21.11 -26.70 21.26
CA ASP A 591 -21.14 -26.96 19.82
C ASP A 591 -21.86 -28.28 19.50
N ALA A 592 -22.23 -28.48 18.24
CA ALA A 592 -22.93 -29.68 17.77
C ALA A 592 -22.12 -30.99 17.97
N ASN A 593 -20.84 -30.91 18.36
CA ASN A 593 -19.95 -32.04 18.63
C ASN A 593 -19.72 -32.23 20.14
N GLY A 594 -20.56 -31.64 21.00
CA GLY A 594 -20.49 -31.80 22.46
C GLY A 594 -19.33 -31.05 23.13
N LYS A 595 -18.55 -30.23 22.41
CA LYS A 595 -17.40 -29.53 22.96
C LYS A 595 -17.78 -28.15 23.49
N ARG A 596 -17.19 -27.79 24.62
CA ARG A 596 -17.37 -26.48 25.27
C ARG A 596 -16.52 -25.43 24.54
N ASN A 597 -17.14 -24.34 24.11
CA ASN A 597 -16.50 -23.25 23.36
C ASN A 597 -15.57 -22.37 24.24
N THR A 598 -14.47 -22.95 24.72
CA THR A 598 -13.50 -22.29 25.64
C THR A 598 -12.50 -21.39 24.91
N MET A 599 -12.12 -21.75 23.66
CA MET A 599 -11.07 -21.07 22.87
C MET A 599 -11.25 -19.55 22.77
N ARG A 600 -12.47 -19.03 22.84
CA ARG A 600 -12.76 -17.62 22.58
C ARG A 600 -12.61 -16.68 23.76
N LYS A 601 -12.92 -17.10 24.98
CA LYS A 601 -12.51 -16.33 26.16
C LYS A 601 -10.99 -16.20 26.20
N ASP A 602 -10.27 -17.23 25.78
CA ASP A 602 -8.80 -17.20 25.71
C ASP A 602 -8.24 -16.35 24.54
N LYS A 603 -8.85 -16.31 23.35
CA LYS A 603 -8.43 -15.40 22.27
C LYS A 603 -8.66 -13.91 22.63
N TRP A 604 -9.79 -13.57 23.26
CA TRP A 604 -10.04 -12.21 23.75
C TRP A 604 -9.14 -11.84 24.94
N ARG A 605 -8.87 -12.78 25.86
CA ARG A 605 -7.84 -12.61 26.90
C ARG A 605 -6.48 -12.33 26.29
N LYS A 606 -6.03 -13.10 25.30
CA LYS A 606 -4.74 -12.88 24.63
C LYS A 606 -4.61 -11.46 24.06
N LYS A 607 -5.58 -10.99 23.28
CA LYS A 607 -5.55 -9.61 22.74
C LYS A 607 -5.62 -8.53 23.83
N THR A 608 -6.25 -8.83 24.97
CA THR A 608 -6.31 -7.94 26.14
C THR A 608 -4.98 -7.91 26.89
N ILE A 609 -4.30 -9.06 27.04
CA ILE A 609 -2.96 -9.20 27.61
C ILE A 609 -1.95 -8.47 26.72
N GLU A 610 -1.97 -8.70 25.41
CA GLU A 610 -1.12 -7.99 24.42
C GLU A 610 -1.29 -6.47 24.53
N HIS A 611 -2.53 -5.96 24.56
CA HIS A 611 -2.81 -4.53 24.74
C HIS A 611 -2.32 -3.97 26.09
N ARG A 612 -2.41 -4.74 27.18
CA ARG A 612 -1.84 -4.38 28.48
C ARG A 612 -0.31 -4.38 28.45
N GLU A 613 0.32 -5.35 27.80
CA GLU A 613 1.77 -5.36 27.56
C GLU A 613 2.22 -4.15 26.71
N GLU A 614 1.42 -3.70 25.74
CA GLU A 614 1.71 -2.48 24.98
C GLU A 614 1.67 -1.22 25.86
N LEU A 615 0.67 -1.11 26.75
CA LEU A 615 0.55 0.00 27.70
C LEU A 615 1.71 0.02 28.71
N LEU A 616 2.04 -1.13 29.32
CA LEU A 616 3.21 -1.27 30.20
C LEU A 616 4.52 -0.97 29.46
N SER A 617 4.66 -1.43 28.22
CA SER A 617 5.84 -1.14 27.39
C SER A 617 6.02 0.38 27.20
N SER A 618 4.92 1.13 27.06
CA SER A 618 4.95 2.61 26.97
C SER A 618 5.19 3.29 28.32
N LEU A 619 4.64 2.79 29.42
CA LEU A 619 4.90 3.32 30.76
C LEU A 619 6.38 3.21 31.10
N PHE A 620 6.92 1.99 31.02
CA PHE A 620 8.33 1.71 31.32
C PHE A 620 9.27 2.43 30.35
N GLY A 621 8.91 2.55 29.07
CA GLY A 621 9.71 3.30 28.08
C GLY A 621 9.60 4.82 28.17
N TYR A 622 8.67 5.35 28.98
CA TYR A 622 8.67 6.75 29.43
C TYR A 622 9.52 6.91 30.69
N TRP A 623 9.31 6.06 31.68
CA TRP A 623 10.07 6.03 32.94
C TRP A 623 11.59 5.92 32.71
N THR A 624 12.06 5.02 31.85
CA THR A 624 13.51 4.77 31.63
C THR A 624 14.20 5.65 30.58
N ARG A 625 13.47 6.55 29.91
CA ARG A 625 14.08 7.48 28.95
C ARG A 625 14.80 8.61 29.70
N LYS A 626 16.02 8.93 29.27
CA LYS A 626 16.85 9.99 29.89
C LYS A 626 16.17 11.36 29.91
N ARG A 627 16.48 12.16 30.94
CA ARG A 627 15.90 13.50 31.19
C ARG A 627 16.30 14.54 30.15
N LYS A 628 17.60 14.61 29.79
CA LYS A 628 18.04 15.42 28.65
C LYS A 628 17.85 14.63 27.35
N LEU A 629 17.37 15.30 26.31
CA LEU A 629 17.65 14.90 24.94
C LEU A 629 19.17 14.79 24.78
N ALA A 630 19.67 13.62 24.38
CA ALA A 630 21.00 13.55 23.83
C ALA A 630 21.02 14.40 22.56
N GLU A 631 22.01 15.28 22.43
CA GLU A 631 22.09 16.30 21.36
C GLU A 631 22.04 15.65 19.96
N ASP A 632 22.54 14.41 19.86
CA ASP A 632 22.32 13.41 18.79
C ASP A 632 20.92 13.46 18.12
N TYR A 633 19.85 13.58 18.92
CA TYR A 633 18.47 13.48 18.44
C TYR A 633 17.94 14.74 17.77
N VAL A 634 18.49 15.91 18.09
CA VAL A 634 18.10 17.18 17.46
C VAL A 634 18.77 17.25 16.09
N ALA A 635 20.08 17.05 16.02
CA ALA A 635 20.87 17.10 14.78
C ALA A 635 20.33 16.15 13.70
N GLY A 636 19.82 14.97 14.08
CA GLY A 636 19.25 13.99 13.14
C GLY A 636 17.88 14.36 12.53
N PHE A 637 17.21 15.41 13.00
CA PHE A 637 15.80 15.70 12.65
C PHE A 637 15.49 17.14 12.21
N GLN A 638 16.46 18.07 12.15
CA GLN A 638 16.21 19.47 11.79
C GLN A 638 15.64 19.72 10.36
N SER A 639 15.64 18.72 9.47
CA SER A 639 15.11 18.83 8.10
C SER A 639 13.57 18.69 8.00
N ARG A 640 12.86 19.55 8.74
CA ARG A 640 11.48 20.09 8.56
C ARG A 640 11.07 20.80 9.84
N LYS A 641 10.46 22.00 9.74
CA LYS A 641 9.73 22.55 10.89
C LYS A 641 8.51 21.68 11.20
N ILE A 642 8.52 21.08 12.39
CA ILE A 642 7.36 20.44 13.01
C ILE A 642 7.29 21.00 14.43
N ASP A 643 6.10 21.38 14.89
CA ASP A 643 5.85 21.81 16.28
C ASP A 643 5.90 20.60 17.23
N PHE A 644 7.07 19.98 17.32
CA PHE A 644 7.33 18.78 18.10
C PHE A 644 8.70 18.84 18.78
N THR A 645 8.72 19.39 19.98
CA THR A 645 9.81 19.21 20.94
C THR A 645 9.67 17.84 21.61
N PRO A 646 10.63 16.91 21.50
CA PRO A 646 10.54 15.62 22.18
C PRO A 646 10.69 15.79 23.70
N GLU A 647 9.63 15.51 24.46
CA GLU A 647 9.66 15.57 25.92
C GLU A 647 10.67 14.58 26.55
N ALA A 648 11.23 14.99 27.69
CA ALA A 648 12.03 14.15 28.57
C ALA A 648 11.28 12.87 29.02
N GLY A 649 12.03 11.85 29.44
CA GLY A 649 11.51 10.83 30.36
C GLY A 649 12.02 11.06 31.78
N LEU A 650 11.58 10.27 32.74
CA LEU A 650 11.98 10.43 34.16
C LEU A 650 13.44 10.07 34.42
N GLY A 651 14.07 9.30 33.53
CA GLY A 651 15.48 8.90 33.62
C GLY A 651 15.76 7.70 34.52
N ILE A 652 14.75 6.92 34.91
CA ILE A 652 14.89 5.75 35.80
C ILE A 652 15.84 4.72 35.15
N GLU A 653 16.86 4.29 35.90
CA GLU A 653 17.82 3.33 35.40
C GLU A 653 17.22 1.92 35.29
N MET A 654 17.76 1.11 34.37
CA MET A 654 17.13 -0.16 33.95
C MET A 654 17.10 -1.22 35.06
N ASP A 655 18.07 -1.19 35.97
CA ASP A 655 18.17 -1.97 37.20
C ASP A 655 17.21 -1.47 38.30
N ARG A 656 16.89 -0.17 38.30
CA ARG A 656 15.99 0.48 39.28
C ARG A 656 14.50 0.37 38.91
N LEU A 657 14.19 -0.16 37.74
CA LEU A 657 12.83 -0.36 37.25
C LEU A 657 12.18 -1.61 37.88
N HIS A 658 11.42 -1.43 38.97
CA HIS A 658 10.86 -2.50 39.81
C HIS A 658 9.31 -2.45 39.87
N PRO A 659 8.57 -3.55 40.14
CA PRO A 659 7.10 -3.51 40.27
C PRO A 659 6.62 -2.56 41.37
N VAL A 660 7.41 -2.41 42.45
CA VAL A 660 7.06 -1.57 43.60
C VAL A 660 6.70 -0.12 43.21
N LEU A 661 7.19 0.38 42.08
CA LEU A 661 6.90 1.74 41.60
C LEU A 661 5.40 2.01 41.35
N PHE A 662 4.56 0.98 41.25
CA PHE A 662 3.10 1.13 41.21
C PHE A 662 2.47 1.58 42.55
N VAL A 663 3.20 1.62 43.67
CA VAL A 663 2.69 2.21 44.93
C VAL A 663 2.59 3.73 44.91
N PHE A 664 3.19 4.39 43.92
CA PHE A 664 3.16 5.85 43.78
C PHE A 664 2.18 6.25 42.67
N PRO A 665 0.98 6.77 43.00
CA PRO A 665 0.02 7.24 42.00
C PRO A 665 0.61 8.31 41.07
N ASP A 666 1.47 9.19 41.62
CA ASP A 666 2.07 10.30 40.89
C ASP A 666 2.95 9.86 39.71
N LEU A 667 3.66 8.73 39.82
CA LEU A 667 4.44 8.16 38.70
C LEU A 667 3.55 7.68 37.55
N ILE A 668 2.28 7.36 37.83
CA ILE A 668 1.25 6.98 36.86
C ILE A 668 0.53 8.23 36.32
N SER A 669 0.25 9.20 37.18
CA SER A 669 -0.39 10.47 36.82
C SER A 669 0.50 11.33 35.92
N VAL A 670 1.80 11.45 36.20
CA VAL A 670 2.75 12.14 35.30
C VAL A 670 2.88 11.43 33.94
N PHE A 671 2.85 10.09 33.90
CA PHE A 671 2.76 9.37 32.62
C PHE A 671 1.44 9.67 31.88
N CYS A 672 0.32 9.82 32.58
CA CYS A 672 -0.95 10.20 31.98
C CYS A 672 -0.91 11.64 31.44
N HIS A 673 -0.36 12.61 32.17
CA HIS A 673 -0.21 14.00 31.72
C HIS A 673 0.77 14.14 30.54
N TRP A 674 1.94 13.49 30.60
CA TRP A 674 2.86 13.37 29.46
C TRP A 674 2.17 12.77 28.22
N ARG A 675 1.39 11.70 28.40
CA ARG A 675 0.63 11.08 27.31
C ARG A 675 -0.47 12.01 26.80
N ALA A 676 -1.09 12.81 27.68
CA ALA A 676 -2.11 13.79 27.34
C ALA A 676 -1.51 14.89 26.45
N ARG A 677 -0.37 15.48 26.82
CA ARG A 677 0.36 16.44 25.99
C ARG A 677 0.63 15.87 24.59
N ARG A 678 1.23 14.68 24.51
CA ARG A 678 1.62 14.06 23.22
C ARG A 678 0.46 13.64 22.33
N SER A 679 -0.67 13.20 22.90
CA SER A 679 -1.90 12.95 22.10
C SER A 679 -2.78 14.19 21.93
N GLY A 680 -2.45 15.29 22.62
CA GLY A 680 -3.19 16.55 22.66
C GLY A 680 -4.50 16.49 23.47
N MET A 681 -4.71 15.43 24.26
CA MET A 681 -5.89 15.17 25.08
C MET A 681 -5.76 13.91 25.93
N GLU A 682 -6.60 13.78 26.96
CA GLU A 682 -6.81 12.52 27.65
C GLU A 682 -7.51 11.47 26.77
N THR A 683 -7.25 10.18 27.01
CA THR A 683 -7.84 9.09 26.21
C THR A 683 -8.23 7.88 27.06
N ARG A 684 -9.08 6.99 26.52
CA ARG A 684 -9.45 5.71 27.19
C ARG A 684 -8.26 4.77 27.48
N GLY A 685 -7.06 5.07 26.96
CA GLY A 685 -5.82 4.41 27.42
C GLY A 685 -5.50 4.69 28.89
N PHE A 686 -5.99 5.79 29.45
CA PHE A 686 -5.70 6.24 30.82
C PHE A 686 -6.47 5.38 31.82
N VAL A 687 -7.77 5.17 31.55
CA VAL A 687 -8.61 4.18 32.25
C VAL A 687 -7.92 2.80 32.30
N ASN A 688 -7.29 2.37 31.20
CA ASN A 688 -6.63 1.07 31.15
C ASN A 688 -5.31 1.00 31.93
N ILE A 689 -4.51 2.09 32.01
CA ILE A 689 -3.26 2.08 32.78
C ILE A 689 -3.52 2.30 34.28
N LEU A 690 -4.46 3.16 34.67
CA LEU A 690 -4.89 3.33 36.05
C LEU A 690 -5.52 2.05 36.61
N GLN A 691 -6.40 1.39 35.84
CA GLN A 691 -6.95 0.08 36.20
C GLN A 691 -5.87 -0.99 36.34
N LEU A 692 -4.79 -0.93 35.55
CA LEU A 692 -3.69 -1.89 35.62
C LEU A 692 -2.78 -1.61 36.82
N ALA A 693 -2.43 -0.35 37.11
CA ALA A 693 -1.70 0.04 38.32
C ALA A 693 -2.47 -0.39 39.59
N ALA A 694 -3.79 -0.12 39.62
CA ALA A 694 -4.66 -0.55 40.71
C ALA A 694 -4.80 -2.09 40.84
N GLU A 695 -4.43 -2.87 39.81
CA GLU A 695 -4.34 -4.34 39.92
C GLU A 695 -3.00 -4.80 40.55
N PHE A 696 -1.91 -4.04 40.40
CA PHE A 696 -0.61 -4.34 41.03
C PHE A 696 -0.65 -4.13 42.57
N VAL A 697 -1.27 -3.03 43.02
CA VAL A 697 -1.40 -2.67 44.46
C VAL A 697 -2.69 -3.16 45.11
N ARG A 698 -3.47 -4.03 44.44
CA ARG A 698 -4.80 -4.41 44.93
C ARG A 698 -4.73 -5.12 46.30
N PRO A 699 -5.53 -4.70 47.31
CA PRO A 699 -5.64 -5.41 48.58
C PRO A 699 -5.91 -6.90 48.44
N GLU A 700 -5.32 -7.69 49.34
CA GLU A 700 -5.36 -9.17 49.44
C GLU A 700 -4.77 -9.94 48.22
N THR A 701 -4.72 -9.33 47.04
CA THR A 701 -4.72 -10.05 45.77
C THR A 701 -3.66 -9.58 44.77
N GLY A 702 -3.28 -8.31 44.78
CA GLY A 702 -2.18 -7.78 43.99
C GLY A 702 -0.83 -8.33 44.46
N PRO A 703 0.19 -8.42 43.58
CA PRO A 703 1.53 -8.88 43.97
C PRO A 703 2.16 -8.00 45.06
N ILE A 704 2.05 -6.67 44.93
CA ILE A 704 2.72 -5.73 45.85
C ILE A 704 2.10 -5.76 47.25
N TRP A 705 0.85 -6.20 47.40
CA TRP A 705 0.23 -6.41 48.71
C TRP A 705 0.83 -7.61 49.48
N LYS A 706 1.27 -8.65 48.75
CA LYS A 706 1.62 -9.96 49.31
C LYS A 706 3.08 -10.09 49.70
N GLU A 707 3.93 -9.33 49.02
CA GLU A 707 5.37 -9.30 49.21
C GLU A 707 5.72 -7.90 49.73
N ASP A 708 6.36 -7.82 50.89
CA ASP A 708 6.95 -6.57 51.36
C ASP A 708 8.13 -6.21 50.45
N MET A 709 8.13 -5.00 49.89
CA MET A 709 9.17 -4.50 48.99
C MET A 709 9.82 -3.22 49.53
N SER A 710 9.77 -3.02 50.86
CA SER A 710 10.30 -1.83 51.54
C SER A 710 11.80 -1.61 51.31
N GLU A 711 12.61 -2.67 51.22
CA GLU A 711 14.04 -2.54 50.93
C GLU A 711 14.29 -1.95 49.54
N GLN A 712 13.57 -2.44 48.52
CA GLN A 712 13.67 -1.93 47.15
C GLN A 712 13.08 -0.52 47.04
N LEU A 713 12.08 -0.18 47.87
CA LEU A 713 11.54 1.17 48.02
C LEU A 713 12.60 2.14 48.61
N ILE A 714 13.35 1.72 49.63
CA ILE A 714 14.44 2.49 50.24
C ILE A 714 15.58 2.72 49.25
N GLU A 715 16.01 1.67 48.53
CA GLU A 715 17.04 1.82 47.49
C GLU A 715 16.59 2.76 46.37
N PHE A 716 15.34 2.64 45.92
CA PHE A 716 14.79 3.52 44.90
C PHE A 716 14.69 4.97 45.38
N LYS A 717 14.24 5.21 46.62
CA LYS A 717 14.17 6.56 47.21
C LYS A 717 15.54 7.21 47.35
N LYS A 718 16.54 6.48 47.84
CA LYS A 718 17.94 6.96 47.90
C LYS A 718 18.47 7.37 46.52
N TRP A 719 18.15 6.58 45.48
CA TRP A 719 18.51 6.89 44.10
C TRP A 719 17.74 8.11 43.56
N TRP A 720 16.43 8.21 43.87
CA TRP A 720 15.55 9.30 43.45
C TRP A 720 15.97 10.65 44.02
N ASP A 721 16.24 10.70 45.33
CA ASP A 721 16.68 11.91 46.04
C ASP A 721 18.04 12.41 45.54
N ALA A 722 18.94 11.49 45.18
CA ALA A 722 20.25 11.82 44.61
C ALA A 722 20.19 12.34 43.17
N ASN A 723 19.03 12.32 42.50
CA ASN A 723 18.88 12.64 41.09
C ASN A 723 17.65 13.56 40.85
N PRO A 724 17.77 14.90 40.76
CA PRO A 724 16.61 15.82 40.72
C PRO A 724 15.62 15.57 39.56
N HIS A 725 14.40 15.16 39.90
CA HIS A 725 13.34 14.76 38.95
C HIS A 725 12.42 15.93 38.53
N ASP A 726 12.93 16.81 37.68
CA ASP A 726 12.12 17.87 37.08
C ASP A 726 11.05 17.30 36.13
N THR A 727 9.78 17.60 36.39
CA THR A 727 8.66 17.34 35.46
C THR A 727 7.89 18.64 35.20
N PRO A 728 7.26 18.82 34.02
CA PRO A 728 6.41 19.98 33.75
C PRO A 728 5.24 20.17 34.74
N GLU A 729 4.88 19.12 35.47
CA GLU A 729 3.88 19.08 36.53
C GLU A 729 4.39 19.56 37.90
N GLY A 730 5.72 19.71 38.06
CA GLY A 730 6.39 20.01 39.33
C GLY A 730 7.32 18.88 39.80
N PRO A 731 7.87 18.96 41.02
CA PRO A 731 8.65 17.86 41.61
C PRO A 731 7.72 16.72 42.02
N VAL A 732 7.99 15.51 41.54
CA VAL A 732 7.28 14.30 41.99
C VAL A 732 7.85 13.84 43.33
N VAL A 733 7.03 13.95 44.37
CA VAL A 733 7.39 13.58 45.76
C VAL A 733 7.05 12.10 45.99
N LEU A 734 8.04 11.33 46.44
CA LEU A 734 7.86 9.92 46.75
C LEU A 734 7.90 9.72 48.27
N ASP A 735 6.77 9.91 48.96
CA ASP A 735 6.70 9.59 50.38
C ASP A 735 6.79 8.07 50.59
N ILE A 736 7.76 7.64 51.40
CA ILE A 736 7.99 6.23 51.76
C ILE A 736 7.68 5.93 53.23
N GLU A 737 7.52 6.94 54.09
CA GLU A 737 7.35 6.73 55.53
C GLU A 737 6.12 5.88 55.89
N PRO A 738 4.94 6.04 55.23
CA PRO A 738 3.78 5.18 55.46
C PRO A 738 4.08 3.71 55.15
N PHE A 739 4.82 3.44 54.08
CA PHE A 739 5.16 2.08 53.63
C PHE A 739 6.13 1.40 54.60
N LEU A 740 7.14 2.12 55.09
CA LEU A 740 8.07 1.60 56.10
C LEU A 740 7.40 1.38 57.47
N LYS A 741 6.34 2.14 57.78
CA LYS A 741 5.60 2.02 59.03
C LYS A 741 4.56 0.90 59.01
N ASN A 742 3.83 0.74 57.91
CA ASN A 742 2.89 -0.37 57.69
C ASN A 742 2.63 -0.56 56.19
N TRP A 743 3.31 -1.57 55.63
CA TRP A 743 3.26 -1.89 54.20
C TRP A 743 1.82 -2.03 53.68
N GLN A 744 1.01 -2.88 54.32
CA GLN A 744 -0.34 -3.18 53.85
C GLN A 744 -1.25 -1.95 53.89
N VAL A 745 -1.24 -1.18 54.98
CA VAL A 745 -2.07 0.04 55.11
C VAL A 745 -1.69 1.10 54.07
N ALA A 746 -0.39 1.27 53.79
CA ALA A 746 0.09 2.22 52.79
C ALA A 746 -0.24 1.77 51.35
N VAL A 747 -0.11 0.48 51.04
CA VAL A 747 -0.54 -0.09 49.75
C VAL A 747 -2.06 -0.01 49.59
N GLU A 748 -2.85 -0.11 50.66
CA GLU A 748 -4.30 0.13 50.63
C GLU A 748 -4.64 1.59 50.29
N ALA A 749 -3.89 2.55 50.85
CA ALA A 749 -4.05 3.96 50.56
C ALA A 749 -3.71 4.28 49.08
N ALA A 750 -2.59 3.75 48.57
CA ALA A 750 -2.22 3.87 47.15
C ALA A 750 -3.29 3.27 46.21
N TYR A 751 -3.89 2.14 46.58
CA TYR A 751 -5.00 1.55 45.84
C TYR A 751 -6.24 2.44 45.84
N LYS A 752 -6.58 3.09 46.96
CA LYS A 752 -7.72 4.03 47.05
C LYS A 752 -7.53 5.23 46.12
N VAL A 753 -6.36 5.89 46.17
CA VAL A 753 -6.05 7.03 45.28
C VAL A 753 -6.13 6.64 43.81
N LEU A 754 -5.49 5.53 43.40
CA LEU A 754 -5.57 5.04 42.01
C LEU A 754 -7.00 4.69 41.56
N ARG A 755 -7.87 4.28 42.49
CA ARG A 755 -9.29 4.01 42.22
C ARG A 755 -10.10 5.30 42.12
N GLU A 756 -9.80 6.31 42.93
CA GLU A 756 -10.41 7.65 42.84
C GLU A 756 -10.01 8.38 41.56
N ASP A 757 -8.73 8.35 41.17
CA ASP A 757 -8.24 8.81 39.85
C ASP A 757 -8.98 8.09 38.72
N LEU A 758 -9.09 6.76 38.79
CA LEU A 758 -9.82 5.97 37.80
C LEU A 758 -11.31 6.36 37.73
N TYR A 759 -11.97 6.61 38.86
CA TYR A 759 -13.36 7.09 38.89
C TYR A 759 -13.48 8.52 38.33
N ARG A 760 -12.54 9.43 38.64
CA ARG A 760 -12.47 10.78 38.07
C ARG A 760 -12.37 10.73 36.54
N VAL A 761 -11.50 9.88 36.01
CA VAL A 761 -11.28 9.71 34.56
C VAL A 761 -12.42 8.97 33.85
N ILE A 762 -13.21 8.14 34.56
CA ILE A 762 -14.41 7.47 34.01
C ILE A 762 -15.63 8.41 34.02
N ASN A 763 -15.83 9.18 35.09
CA ASN A 763 -17.00 10.05 35.27
C ASN A 763 -16.82 11.43 34.62
N GLY A 764 -15.58 11.93 34.60
CA GLY A 764 -15.19 13.03 33.73
C GLY A 764 -15.49 12.68 32.28
N LYS A 765 -16.15 13.60 31.56
CA LYS A 765 -16.60 13.38 30.18
C LYS A 765 -15.42 13.45 29.21
N LEU A 766 -14.56 12.43 29.22
CA LEU A 766 -13.37 12.32 28.39
C LEU A 766 -13.67 12.77 26.94
N PRO A 767 -12.95 13.78 26.43
CA PRO A 767 -13.21 14.29 25.09
C PRO A 767 -13.01 13.18 24.04
N LYS A 768 -13.91 13.10 23.06
CA LYS A 768 -13.81 12.10 21.99
C LYS A 768 -12.65 12.47 21.06
N SER A 769 -11.69 11.56 20.85
CA SER A 769 -10.45 11.88 20.11
C SER A 769 -10.61 12.19 18.62
N ARG A 770 -11.82 12.00 18.09
CA ARG A 770 -12.30 12.59 16.85
C ARG A 770 -13.83 12.57 16.88
N ASP A 771 -14.46 13.39 16.05
CA ASP A 771 -15.75 13.00 15.49
C ASP A 771 -15.50 11.89 14.43
N PRO A 772 -16.08 10.68 14.58
CA PRO A 772 -15.89 9.58 13.63
C PRO A 772 -16.33 9.88 12.18
N PHE A 773 -17.18 10.90 12.01
CA PHE A 773 -17.83 11.19 10.73
C PHE A 773 -17.06 12.22 9.87
N MET A 774 -16.02 12.87 10.39
CA MET A 774 -15.27 13.90 9.63
C MET A 774 -14.74 13.45 8.27
N THR A 775 -14.45 12.16 8.08
CA THR A 775 -13.96 11.65 6.78
C THR A 775 -15.08 11.31 5.80
N VAL A 776 -16.35 11.42 6.23
CA VAL A 776 -17.54 11.13 5.43
C VAL A 776 -18.62 12.20 5.56
N ASP A 777 -18.27 13.40 6.06
CA ASP A 777 -19.22 14.47 6.41
C ASP A 777 -20.07 14.88 5.20
N GLU A 778 -19.41 15.15 4.07
CA GLU A 778 -20.02 15.36 2.72
C GLU A 778 -21.15 14.36 2.43
N PHE A 779 -20.88 13.05 2.55
CA PHE A 779 -21.86 12.01 2.29
C PHE A 779 -23.02 12.03 3.28
N VAL A 780 -22.73 12.14 4.59
CA VAL A 780 -23.76 12.03 5.64
C VAL A 780 -24.62 13.29 5.77
N GLN A 781 -24.19 14.43 5.24
CA GLN A 781 -25.02 15.64 5.14
C GLN A 781 -26.12 15.50 4.08
N HIS A 782 -25.89 14.81 2.96
CA HIS A 782 -26.91 14.62 1.91
C HIS A 782 -28.20 13.92 2.39
N LYS A 783 -29.30 14.15 1.66
CA LYS A 783 -30.61 13.52 1.91
C LYS A 783 -30.55 11.99 1.80
N ARG A 784 -29.77 11.49 0.85
CA ARG A 784 -29.55 10.05 0.58
C ARG A 784 -28.04 9.78 0.47
N PRO A 785 -27.34 9.57 1.61
CA PRO A 785 -25.89 9.39 1.66
C PRO A 785 -25.33 8.27 0.76
N LEU A 786 -25.97 7.09 0.75
CA LEU A 786 -25.50 5.94 -0.03
C LEU A 786 -25.60 6.16 -1.55
N GLU A 787 -26.69 6.74 -2.05
CA GLU A 787 -26.81 7.11 -3.48
C GLU A 787 -25.70 8.08 -3.92
N HIS A 788 -25.33 9.04 -3.06
CA HIS A 788 -24.21 9.92 -3.37
C HIS A 788 -22.89 9.14 -3.35
N TYR A 789 -22.70 8.27 -2.36
CA TYR A 789 -21.52 7.38 -2.26
C TYR A 789 -21.33 6.50 -3.49
N MET A 790 -22.41 5.96 -4.06
CA MET A 790 -22.37 5.13 -5.27
C MET A 790 -21.81 5.84 -6.51
N LYS A 791 -21.74 7.17 -6.55
CA LYS A 791 -21.02 7.89 -7.62
C LYS A 791 -19.53 7.55 -7.65
N GLY A 792 -18.90 7.41 -6.47
CA GLY A 792 -17.50 6.99 -6.37
C GLY A 792 -17.30 5.49 -6.61
N VAL A 793 -18.32 4.67 -6.33
CA VAL A 793 -18.33 3.25 -6.71
C VAL A 793 -18.41 3.11 -8.24
N ARG A 794 -19.30 3.84 -8.91
CA ARG A 794 -19.37 3.87 -10.40
C ARG A 794 -18.05 4.29 -11.03
N CYS A 795 -17.42 5.37 -10.55
CA CYS A 795 -16.08 5.77 -11.01
C CYS A 795 -15.00 4.67 -10.82
N LEU A 796 -15.11 3.81 -9.80
CA LEU A 796 -14.27 2.61 -9.64
C LEU A 796 -14.64 1.49 -10.63
N LEU A 797 -15.93 1.28 -10.92
CA LEU A 797 -16.45 0.27 -11.86
C LEU A 797 -16.15 0.63 -13.33
N ASP A 798 -16.34 1.88 -13.72
CA ASP A 798 -16.09 2.40 -15.07
C ASP A 798 -14.59 2.36 -15.45
N SER A 799 -13.71 2.37 -14.44
CA SER A 799 -12.26 2.33 -14.60
C SER A 799 -11.77 0.97 -15.16
N LYS A 800 -10.88 1.03 -16.15
CA LYS A 800 -10.32 -0.11 -16.90
C LYS A 800 -8.78 -0.05 -17.00
N PRO A 801 -8.01 -0.50 -15.97
CA PRO A 801 -6.54 -0.45 -16.03
C PRO A 801 -5.95 -1.24 -17.19
N HIS A 802 -4.82 -0.78 -17.75
CA HIS A 802 -4.21 -1.41 -18.92
C HIS A 802 -3.22 -2.53 -18.58
N VAL A 803 -2.39 -2.33 -17.55
CA VAL A 803 -1.39 -3.32 -17.12
C VAL A 803 -2.06 -4.49 -16.42
N ALA A 804 -1.76 -5.74 -16.82
CA ALA A 804 -2.40 -6.96 -16.31
C ALA A 804 -2.45 -7.02 -14.76
N VAL A 805 -1.32 -6.86 -14.07
CA VAL A 805 -1.30 -6.85 -12.59
C VAL A 805 -2.19 -5.75 -11.97
N SER A 806 -2.36 -4.62 -12.65
CA SER A 806 -3.28 -3.57 -12.20
C SER A 806 -4.73 -3.97 -12.43
N ARG A 807 -5.08 -4.62 -13.56
CA ARG A 807 -6.43 -5.19 -13.79
C ARG A 807 -6.83 -6.13 -12.67
N HIS A 808 -5.98 -7.09 -12.30
CA HIS A 808 -6.32 -8.06 -11.26
C HIS A 808 -6.42 -7.42 -9.86
N VAL A 809 -5.53 -6.48 -9.52
CA VAL A 809 -5.63 -5.68 -8.29
C VAL A 809 -6.91 -4.85 -8.28
N HIS A 810 -7.36 -4.35 -9.42
CA HIS A 810 -8.56 -3.53 -9.58
C HIS A 810 -9.85 -4.34 -9.53
N ASN A 811 -9.91 -5.50 -10.17
CA ASN A 811 -11.04 -6.44 -10.04
C ASN A 811 -11.24 -6.85 -8.57
N ARG A 812 -10.15 -7.14 -7.84
CA ARG A 812 -10.18 -7.36 -6.39
C ARG A 812 -10.78 -6.18 -5.62
N ARG A 813 -10.49 -4.94 -6.04
CA ARG A 813 -10.98 -3.70 -5.41
C ARG A 813 -12.45 -3.43 -5.72
N LYS A 814 -12.91 -3.68 -6.94
CA LYS A 814 -14.35 -3.66 -7.29
C LYS A 814 -15.10 -4.65 -6.38
N LEU A 815 -14.65 -5.90 -6.35
CA LEU A 815 -15.26 -6.97 -5.54
C LEU A 815 -15.29 -6.65 -4.04
N MET A 816 -14.16 -6.21 -3.47
CA MET A 816 -14.06 -5.78 -2.08
C MET A 816 -14.94 -4.56 -1.75
N THR A 817 -15.30 -3.74 -2.75
CA THR A 817 -16.15 -2.57 -2.59
C THR A 817 -17.63 -2.93 -2.65
N LEU A 818 -18.07 -3.70 -3.65
CA LEU A 818 -19.46 -4.13 -3.79
C LEU A 818 -19.91 -4.94 -2.56
N ILE A 819 -19.16 -5.98 -2.19
CA ILE A 819 -19.43 -6.79 -0.98
C ILE A 819 -19.50 -5.91 0.28
N LEU A 820 -18.62 -4.91 0.43
CA LEU A 820 -18.64 -4.02 1.59
C LEU A 820 -19.86 -3.08 1.60
N VAL A 821 -20.33 -2.65 0.44
CA VAL A 821 -21.48 -1.75 0.29
C VAL A 821 -22.79 -2.48 0.62
N GLN A 822 -23.00 -3.68 0.08
CA GLN A 822 -24.18 -4.50 0.39
C GLN A 822 -24.20 -4.96 1.86
N THR A 823 -23.10 -5.53 2.34
CA THR A 823 -23.08 -6.20 3.67
C THR A 823 -22.79 -5.29 4.84
N GLY A 824 -22.20 -4.11 4.61
CA GLY A 824 -21.73 -3.22 5.68
C GLY A 824 -20.72 -3.86 6.65
N LEU A 825 -20.01 -4.92 6.28
CA LEU A 825 -19.15 -5.67 7.21
C LEU A 825 -17.97 -4.83 7.77
N ARG A 826 -17.46 -5.23 8.94
CA ARG A 826 -16.24 -4.65 9.53
C ARG A 826 -15.01 -5.25 8.82
N THR A 827 -13.88 -4.54 8.76
CA THR A 827 -12.66 -5.04 8.07
C THR A 827 -12.21 -6.42 8.56
N GLY A 828 -12.22 -6.68 9.88
CA GLY A 828 -11.88 -8.00 10.44
C GLY A 828 -12.88 -9.12 10.15
N THR A 829 -14.07 -8.81 9.63
CA THR A 829 -15.07 -9.76 9.11
C THR A 829 -15.06 -9.88 7.59
N MET A 830 -14.44 -8.93 6.87
CA MET A 830 -14.21 -8.97 5.41
C MET A 830 -13.05 -9.90 4.99
N MET A 831 -12.37 -10.53 5.95
CA MET A 831 -11.30 -11.51 5.71
C MET A 831 -11.87 -12.89 5.30
N LEU A 832 -12.74 -12.88 4.29
CA LEU A 832 -13.46 -14.04 3.77
C LEU A 832 -12.51 -15.11 3.22
N THR A 833 -12.89 -16.38 3.36
CA THR A 833 -12.19 -17.54 2.76
C THR A 833 -13.10 -18.35 1.84
N MET A 834 -12.53 -19.34 1.14
CA MET A 834 -13.20 -20.12 0.09
C MET A 834 -13.28 -21.63 0.39
N SER A 835 -12.71 -22.12 1.50
CA SER A 835 -12.61 -23.56 1.80
C SER A 835 -13.35 -23.98 3.08
N GLY A 836 -14.61 -23.56 3.27
CA GLY A 836 -15.41 -23.96 4.44
C GLY A 836 -14.94 -23.34 5.78
N ARG A 837 -14.14 -22.26 5.74
CA ARG A 837 -13.51 -21.68 6.94
C ARG A 837 -14.03 -20.30 7.27
N ASP A 838 -14.84 -20.23 8.34
CA ASP A 838 -15.30 -19.00 8.98
C ASP A 838 -14.22 -17.88 9.03
N PRO A 839 -14.49 -16.64 8.55
CA PRO A 839 -15.67 -16.24 7.78
C PRO A 839 -15.56 -16.70 6.31
N GLU A 840 -16.64 -17.22 5.76
CA GLU A 840 -16.67 -17.94 4.48
C GLU A 840 -17.46 -17.16 3.41
N LEU A 841 -17.05 -17.29 2.15
CA LEU A 841 -17.86 -17.02 0.97
C LEU A 841 -18.02 -18.35 0.21
N ARG A 842 -19.26 -18.74 -0.09
CA ARG A 842 -19.60 -19.97 -0.81
C ARG A 842 -20.55 -19.71 -1.97
N GLU A 843 -20.45 -20.52 -3.00
CA GLU A 843 -21.44 -20.63 -4.08
C GLU A 843 -22.55 -21.59 -3.62
N VAL A 844 -23.81 -21.27 -3.87
CA VAL A 844 -24.99 -22.05 -3.48
C VAL A 844 -25.99 -22.07 -4.62
N GLU A 845 -26.21 -23.26 -5.18
CA GLU A 845 -27.25 -23.56 -6.18
C GLU A 845 -28.56 -23.91 -5.45
N ASP A 846 -29.69 -23.38 -5.91
CA ASP A 846 -31.02 -23.70 -5.36
C ASP A 846 -31.69 -24.90 -6.08
N GLU A 847 -32.90 -25.27 -5.66
CA GLU A 847 -33.63 -26.43 -6.22
C GLU A 847 -34.08 -26.23 -7.68
N ASP A 848 -34.10 -24.97 -8.17
CA ASP A 848 -34.40 -24.59 -9.55
C ASP A 848 -33.13 -24.44 -10.42
N GLY A 849 -31.93 -24.62 -9.84
CA GLY A 849 -30.63 -24.49 -10.51
C GLY A 849 -30.08 -23.06 -10.58
N ASN A 850 -30.64 -22.10 -9.84
CA ASN A 850 -30.10 -20.74 -9.79
C ASN A 850 -28.88 -20.69 -8.87
N VAL A 851 -27.75 -20.22 -9.40
CA VAL A 851 -26.51 -20.05 -8.63
C VAL A 851 -26.52 -18.70 -7.91
N SER A 852 -26.38 -18.74 -6.59
CA SER A 852 -26.25 -17.59 -5.69
C SER A 852 -24.92 -17.61 -4.92
N TRP A 853 -24.53 -16.47 -4.34
CA TRP A 853 -23.32 -16.37 -3.52
C TRP A 853 -23.64 -15.98 -2.08
N GLU A 854 -23.26 -16.82 -1.11
CA GLU A 854 -23.53 -16.58 0.31
C GLU A 854 -22.27 -16.30 1.12
N ILE A 855 -22.36 -15.29 1.99
CA ILE A 855 -21.40 -15.03 3.05
C ILE A 855 -21.88 -15.65 4.36
N LEU A 856 -21.08 -16.55 4.93
CA LEU A 856 -21.37 -17.26 6.18
C LEU A 856 -20.33 -16.92 7.25
N ILE A 857 -20.77 -16.28 8.34
CA ILE A 857 -19.90 -15.78 9.41
C ILE A 857 -20.46 -16.19 10.77
N LYS A 858 -19.67 -16.88 11.59
CA LYS A 858 -20.11 -17.32 12.93
C LYS A 858 -20.33 -16.11 13.84
N PRO A 859 -21.37 -16.08 14.70
CA PRO A 859 -21.75 -14.89 15.49
C PRO A 859 -20.57 -14.31 16.26
N GLU A 860 -19.81 -15.23 16.87
CA GLU A 860 -18.42 -15.13 17.25
C GLU A 860 -17.63 -13.95 16.65
N ARG A 861 -17.48 -13.89 15.32
CA ARG A 861 -16.56 -12.96 14.64
C ARG A 861 -16.93 -11.50 14.86
N PHE A 862 -18.19 -11.22 15.17
CA PHE A 862 -18.66 -9.88 15.46
C PHE A 862 -18.26 -9.47 16.88
N LYS A 863 -17.83 -8.22 17.03
CA LYS A 863 -17.49 -7.62 18.34
C LYS A 863 -18.67 -7.61 19.32
N ASN A 864 -19.89 -7.70 18.79
CA ASN A 864 -21.14 -7.59 19.53
C ASN A 864 -21.90 -8.93 19.53
N PHE A 865 -21.21 -10.07 19.53
CA PHE A 865 -21.87 -11.38 19.51
C PHE A 865 -22.72 -11.64 20.77
N ASP A 866 -22.39 -11.02 21.92
CA ASP A 866 -23.21 -11.03 23.14
C ASP A 866 -24.47 -10.11 23.05
N SER A 867 -24.83 -9.58 21.88
CA SER A 867 -25.95 -8.64 21.71
C SER A 867 -27.23 -9.31 21.17
N PRO A 868 -28.42 -8.70 21.35
CA PRO A 868 -29.70 -9.28 20.92
C PRO A 868 -29.77 -9.71 19.45
N PHE A 869 -29.00 -9.07 18.56
CA PHE A 869 -28.91 -9.44 17.13
C PHE A 869 -28.39 -10.89 16.91
N PHE A 870 -27.66 -11.44 17.88
CA PHE A 870 -27.09 -12.79 17.84
C PHE A 870 -27.59 -13.68 18.99
N ALA A 871 -28.66 -13.30 19.70
CA ALA A 871 -29.13 -14.00 20.90
C ALA A 871 -29.51 -15.48 20.67
N GLU A 872 -29.93 -15.84 19.46
CA GLU A 872 -30.27 -17.21 19.07
C GLU A 872 -29.04 -18.05 18.64
N GLY A 873 -27.83 -17.48 18.63
CA GLY A 873 -26.61 -18.17 18.20
C GLY A 873 -26.53 -18.54 16.71
N ARG A 874 -27.53 -18.16 15.90
CA ARG A 874 -27.53 -18.38 14.44
C ARG A 874 -26.42 -17.57 13.77
N PRO A 875 -25.64 -18.14 12.83
CA PRO A 875 -24.63 -17.40 12.10
C PRO A 875 -25.21 -16.25 11.28
N TYR A 876 -24.39 -15.24 11.02
CA TYR A 876 -24.67 -14.26 9.98
C TYR A 876 -24.55 -14.97 8.63
N GLN A 877 -25.69 -15.15 7.97
CA GLN A 877 -25.82 -15.64 6.61
C GLN A 877 -26.36 -14.48 5.77
N PHE A 878 -25.72 -14.18 4.64
CA PHE A 878 -26.09 -13.09 3.75
C PHE A 878 -25.85 -13.51 2.31
N THR A 879 -26.91 -13.71 1.55
CA THR A 879 -26.87 -13.88 0.10
C THR A 879 -26.54 -12.52 -0.53
N LEU A 880 -25.50 -12.47 -1.35
CA LEU A 880 -25.15 -11.29 -2.13
C LEU A 880 -26.17 -11.09 -3.26
N GLU A 881 -26.53 -9.85 -3.56
CA GLU A 881 -27.38 -9.53 -4.72
C GLU A 881 -26.47 -9.29 -5.94
N ASP A 882 -26.86 -9.76 -7.12
CA ASP A 882 -26.07 -9.59 -8.37
C ASP A 882 -26.24 -8.18 -8.96
N GLU A 883 -25.85 -7.18 -8.17
CA GLU A 883 -25.77 -5.77 -8.57
C GLU A 883 -24.41 -5.47 -9.22
N ASP A 884 -24.37 -4.54 -10.19
CA ASP A 884 -23.12 -4.07 -10.84
C ASP A 884 -22.21 -5.22 -11.35
N ASP A 885 -22.83 -6.27 -11.92
CA ASP A 885 -22.22 -7.51 -12.45
C ASP A 885 -21.36 -8.28 -11.41
N LEU A 886 -21.75 -8.27 -10.13
CA LEU A 886 -21.00 -8.85 -9.01
C LEU A 886 -20.65 -10.34 -9.20
N TYR A 887 -21.55 -11.16 -9.72
CA TYR A 887 -21.32 -12.61 -9.87
C TYR A 887 -20.33 -12.92 -11.00
N ASP A 888 -20.39 -12.19 -12.12
CA ASP A 888 -19.40 -12.32 -13.20
C ASP A 888 -18.04 -11.71 -12.82
N LEU A 889 -18.04 -10.65 -12.02
CA LEU A 889 -16.83 -10.12 -11.39
C LEU A 889 -16.22 -11.12 -10.38
N LEU A 890 -17.05 -11.86 -9.62
CA LEU A 890 -16.62 -12.96 -8.76
C LEU A 890 -15.97 -14.07 -9.59
N ARG A 891 -16.64 -14.53 -10.66
CA ARG A 891 -16.13 -15.54 -11.59
C ARG A 891 -14.80 -15.10 -12.23
N GLU A 892 -14.70 -13.90 -12.80
CA GLU A 892 -13.43 -13.39 -13.36
C GLU A 892 -12.35 -13.23 -12.27
N TYR A 893 -12.72 -12.81 -11.06
CA TYR A 893 -11.76 -12.69 -9.97
C TYR A 893 -11.22 -14.05 -9.54
N LEU A 894 -12.07 -15.05 -9.32
CA LEU A 894 -11.68 -16.38 -8.87
C LEU A 894 -10.93 -17.17 -9.95
N THR A 895 -11.38 -17.09 -11.19
CA THR A 895 -10.86 -17.87 -12.32
C THR A 895 -9.58 -17.29 -12.93
N TYR A 896 -9.48 -15.97 -13.11
CA TYR A 896 -8.31 -15.34 -13.74
C TYR A 896 -7.44 -14.55 -12.76
N SER A 897 -8.07 -13.68 -11.96
CA SER A 897 -7.31 -12.64 -11.24
C SER A 897 -6.61 -13.15 -9.98
N ARG A 898 -7.27 -13.99 -9.20
CA ARG A 898 -6.74 -14.56 -7.97
C ARG A 898 -5.57 -15.53 -8.26
N PRO A 899 -5.61 -16.43 -9.26
CA PRO A 899 -4.45 -17.21 -9.67
C PRO A 899 -3.26 -16.34 -10.12
N TYR A 900 -3.49 -15.32 -10.96
CA TYR A 900 -2.42 -14.42 -11.41
C TYR A 900 -1.77 -13.65 -10.25
N LEU A 901 -2.56 -13.20 -9.26
CA LEU A 901 -2.05 -12.52 -8.07
C LEU A 901 -1.32 -13.48 -7.11
N LEU A 902 -1.79 -14.72 -6.98
CA LEU A 902 -1.18 -15.75 -6.13
C LEU A 902 0.19 -16.22 -6.61
N LYS A 903 0.43 -16.25 -7.93
CA LYS A 903 1.72 -16.67 -8.51
C LYS A 903 2.15 -18.06 -8.03
N GLY A 904 1.19 -18.99 -8.02
CA GLY A 904 1.39 -20.37 -7.55
C GLY A 904 1.41 -20.56 -6.03
N LYS A 905 1.39 -19.50 -5.20
CA LYS A 905 1.18 -19.62 -3.75
C LYS A 905 -0.19 -20.24 -3.48
N LYS A 906 -0.27 -21.12 -2.47
CA LYS A 906 -1.54 -21.63 -1.95
C LYS A 906 -2.05 -20.69 -0.86
N SER A 907 -3.29 -20.21 -1.01
CA SER A 907 -3.99 -19.39 -0.03
C SER A 907 -5.49 -19.71 -0.06
N ASP A 908 -6.15 -19.57 1.08
CA ASP A 908 -7.60 -19.70 1.24
C ASP A 908 -8.32 -18.34 1.33
N SER A 909 -7.60 -17.27 1.68
CA SER A 909 -8.16 -15.91 1.70
C SER A 909 -8.71 -15.54 0.33
N LEU A 910 -9.97 -15.09 0.26
CA LEU A 910 -10.58 -14.57 -0.95
C LEU A 910 -9.74 -13.42 -1.50
N PHE A 911 -9.45 -12.43 -0.65
CA PHE A 911 -8.65 -11.27 -1.00
C PHE A 911 -7.15 -11.52 -0.78
N VAL A 912 -6.35 -11.32 -1.83
CA VAL A 912 -4.88 -11.51 -1.82
C VAL A 912 -4.14 -10.29 -2.35
N THR A 913 -2.95 -10.03 -1.83
CA THR A 913 -2.07 -8.93 -2.24
C THR A 913 -1.48 -9.16 -3.63
N GLN A 914 -0.86 -8.12 -4.22
CA GLN A 914 -0.12 -8.23 -5.50
C GLN A 914 1.17 -9.10 -5.42
N TYR A 915 1.48 -9.60 -4.22
CA TYR A 915 2.59 -10.48 -3.92
C TYR A 915 2.13 -11.93 -3.61
N GLY A 916 0.81 -12.19 -3.70
CA GLY A 916 0.18 -13.50 -3.47
C GLY A 916 -0.04 -13.86 -2.00
N ASP A 917 0.26 -12.94 -1.08
CA ASP A 917 0.04 -13.13 0.36
C ASP A 917 -1.41 -12.74 0.75
N PRO A 918 -2.04 -13.37 1.77
CA PRO A 918 -3.34 -12.97 2.29
C PRO A 918 -3.40 -11.49 2.70
N MET A 919 -4.54 -10.83 2.50
CA MET A 919 -4.72 -9.46 3.00
C MET A 919 -5.15 -9.45 4.47
N ASP A 920 -4.43 -8.71 5.30
CA ASP A 920 -4.80 -8.42 6.71
C ASP A 920 -5.63 -7.14 6.85
N GLU A 921 -6.08 -6.83 8.07
CA GLU A 921 -6.89 -5.63 8.37
C GLU A 921 -6.21 -4.32 7.94
N GLU A 922 -4.88 -4.22 8.03
CA GLU A 922 -4.12 -3.01 7.69
C GLU A 922 -3.94 -2.86 6.17
N ASN A 923 -3.69 -3.98 5.47
CA ASN A 923 -3.61 -4.06 4.02
C ASN A 923 -4.96 -3.70 3.39
N MET A 924 -6.06 -4.26 3.89
CA MET A 924 -7.41 -3.91 3.45
C MET A 924 -7.73 -2.44 3.72
N ARG A 925 -7.43 -1.92 4.92
CA ARG A 925 -7.63 -0.51 5.27
C ARG A 925 -6.85 0.42 4.33
N GLN A 926 -5.58 0.14 4.08
CA GLN A 926 -4.71 0.97 3.24
C GLN A 926 -5.06 0.87 1.75
N ASP A 927 -5.52 -0.28 1.26
CA ASP A 927 -6.02 -0.42 -0.11
C ASP A 927 -7.37 0.30 -0.29
N TYR A 928 -8.28 0.24 0.70
CA TYR A 928 -9.55 0.98 0.64
C TYR A 928 -9.37 2.50 0.70
N HIS A 929 -8.40 2.99 1.49
CA HIS A 929 -7.97 4.40 1.38
C HIS A 929 -7.47 4.74 -0.03
N THR A 930 -6.82 3.80 -0.73
CA THR A 930 -6.37 4.00 -2.11
C THR A 930 -7.55 4.03 -3.09
N ILE A 931 -8.58 3.21 -2.89
CA ILE A 931 -9.84 3.25 -3.66
C ILE A 931 -10.52 4.62 -3.50
N THR A 932 -10.83 5.01 -2.26
CA THR A 932 -11.60 6.24 -1.99
C THR A 932 -10.86 7.48 -2.50
N ARG A 933 -9.54 7.51 -2.33
CA ARG A 933 -8.68 8.59 -2.83
C ARG A 933 -8.63 8.70 -4.35
N LEU A 934 -8.76 7.60 -5.11
CA LEU A 934 -8.65 7.63 -6.57
C LEU A 934 -9.99 7.90 -7.27
N TYR A 935 -11.08 7.33 -6.74
CA TYR A 935 -12.37 7.31 -7.45
C TYR A 935 -13.47 8.16 -6.77
N PHE A 936 -13.35 8.45 -5.47
CA PHE A 936 -14.37 9.22 -4.74
C PHE A 936 -13.98 10.70 -4.64
N VAL A 937 -12.76 11.00 -4.20
CA VAL A 937 -12.26 12.39 -4.10
C VAL A 937 -12.17 13.01 -5.50
N LYS A 938 -13.00 14.03 -5.79
CA LYS A 938 -12.87 14.82 -7.03
C LYS A 938 -11.60 15.65 -6.98
N ASN A 939 -10.78 15.52 -8.01
CA ASN A 939 -9.69 16.44 -8.28
C ASN A 939 -10.13 17.40 -9.39
N GLU A 940 -10.09 18.70 -9.12
CA GLU A 940 -10.60 19.73 -10.03
C GLU A 940 -9.63 20.04 -11.18
N GLN A 941 -8.33 19.72 -11.00
CA GLN A 941 -7.25 19.98 -11.96
C GLN A 941 -7.12 18.86 -13.01
N THR A 942 -7.42 17.60 -12.66
CA THR A 942 -7.43 16.45 -13.59
C THR A 942 -8.81 16.02 -14.06
N GLY A 943 -9.87 16.49 -13.38
CA GLY A 943 -11.22 15.99 -13.55
C GLY A 943 -11.48 14.58 -12.99
N THR A 944 -10.48 13.89 -12.42
CA THR A 944 -10.63 12.50 -11.92
C THR A 944 -11.46 12.41 -10.65
N GLY A 945 -12.11 11.26 -10.44
CA GLY A 945 -12.95 11.01 -9.28
C GLY A 945 -14.33 11.65 -9.38
N ALA A 946 -15.21 11.33 -8.42
CA ALA A 946 -16.64 11.59 -8.56
C ALA A 946 -17.18 12.79 -7.74
N ILE A 947 -16.62 13.09 -6.56
CA ILE A 947 -17.31 13.88 -5.52
C ILE A 947 -16.42 15.01 -4.97
N LYS A 948 -16.81 16.28 -5.18
CA LYS A 948 -16.18 17.46 -4.58
C LYS A 948 -16.37 17.43 -3.06
N GLY A 949 -15.39 17.88 -2.29
CA GLY A 949 -15.45 17.87 -0.81
C GLY A 949 -15.21 16.51 -0.15
N ALA A 950 -15.29 15.39 -0.88
CA ALA A 950 -15.02 14.07 -0.32
C ALA A 950 -13.56 13.89 0.14
N VAL A 951 -13.36 13.12 1.22
CA VAL A 951 -12.06 12.84 1.86
C VAL A 951 -11.78 11.34 1.78
N SER A 952 -10.50 10.93 1.69
CA SER A 952 -10.12 9.51 1.70
C SER A 952 -10.41 8.89 3.07
N HIS A 953 -10.97 7.69 3.03
CA HIS A 953 -11.37 6.95 4.22
C HIS A 953 -11.21 5.45 4.02
N GLY A 954 -11.09 4.72 5.14
CA GLY A 954 -11.09 3.26 5.16
C GLY A 954 -12.49 2.68 5.32
N MET A 955 -12.59 1.36 5.15
CA MET A 955 -13.84 0.57 5.11
C MET A 955 -14.82 0.85 6.26
N HIS A 956 -14.33 1.19 7.46
CA HIS A 956 -15.21 1.48 8.60
C HIS A 956 -16.14 2.67 8.37
N ALA A 957 -15.72 3.66 7.56
CA ALA A 957 -16.53 4.85 7.33
C ALA A 957 -17.74 4.58 6.40
N VAL A 958 -17.67 3.55 5.54
CA VAL A 958 -18.80 3.10 4.70
C VAL A 958 -19.99 2.70 5.57
N ARG A 959 -19.73 2.07 6.73
CA ARG A 959 -20.76 1.73 7.73
C ARG A 959 -21.43 2.95 8.35
N HIS A 960 -20.76 4.11 8.39
CA HIS A 960 -21.39 5.35 8.80
C HIS A 960 -22.30 5.91 7.70
N VAL A 961 -21.93 5.75 6.42
CA VAL A 961 -22.75 6.14 5.26
C VAL A 961 -24.01 5.27 5.17
N ILE A 962 -23.88 3.94 5.22
CA ILE A 962 -24.99 2.97 5.16
C ILE A 962 -26.01 3.23 6.28
N ALA A 963 -25.55 3.25 7.54
CA ALA A 963 -26.44 3.46 8.68
C ALA A 963 -27.10 4.86 8.65
N THR A 964 -26.39 5.92 8.25
CA THR A 964 -27.00 7.26 8.13
C THR A 964 -28.00 7.33 6.97
N HIS A 965 -27.77 6.60 5.87
CA HIS A 965 -28.72 6.50 4.77
C HIS A 965 -30.02 5.83 5.21
N ILE A 966 -29.93 4.66 5.86
CA ILE A 966 -31.12 3.97 6.37
C ILE A 966 -31.85 4.85 7.39
N MET A 967 -31.14 5.47 8.35
CA MET A 967 -31.73 6.42 9.32
C MET A 967 -32.49 7.57 8.64
N LYS A 968 -31.95 8.14 7.54
CA LYS A 968 -32.60 9.24 6.81
C LYS A 968 -33.76 8.78 5.94
N VAL A 969 -33.69 7.59 5.35
CA VAL A 969 -34.69 7.06 4.41
C VAL A 969 -35.86 6.36 5.11
N THR A 970 -35.63 5.62 6.21
CA THR A 970 -36.67 4.86 6.92
C THR A 970 -37.10 5.50 8.24
N GLY A 971 -36.19 6.23 8.90
CA GLY A 971 -36.42 6.69 10.27
C GLY A 971 -36.41 5.58 11.33
N ASP A 972 -35.86 4.39 11.04
CA ASP A 972 -35.76 3.29 12.02
C ASP A 972 -34.30 2.97 12.42
N PRO A 973 -33.89 3.23 13.67
CA PRO A 973 -32.57 2.86 14.17
C PRO A 973 -32.35 1.35 14.32
N ARG A 974 -33.40 0.52 14.31
CA ARG A 974 -33.29 -0.94 14.33
C ARG A 974 -32.77 -1.45 12.99
N LEU A 975 -33.44 -1.07 11.89
CA LEU A 975 -32.97 -1.37 10.53
C LEU A 975 -31.54 -0.86 10.30
N ALA A 976 -31.26 0.38 10.71
CA ALA A 976 -29.92 0.97 10.58
C ALA A 976 -28.84 0.25 11.41
N ALA A 977 -29.21 -0.38 12.54
CA ALA A 977 -28.31 -1.18 13.36
C ALA A 977 -28.11 -2.61 12.80
N HIS A 978 -29.18 -3.22 12.29
CA HIS A 978 -29.16 -4.56 11.68
C HIS A 978 -28.25 -4.59 10.45
N ALA A 979 -28.39 -3.61 9.54
CA ALA A 979 -27.55 -3.46 8.35
C ALA A 979 -26.06 -3.19 8.63
N ILE A 980 -25.68 -2.97 9.89
CA ILE A 980 -24.27 -2.88 10.32
C ILE A 980 -23.92 -3.86 11.44
N GLN A 981 -24.76 -4.86 11.73
CA GLN A 981 -24.55 -5.87 12.77
C GLN A 981 -24.10 -5.22 14.11
N ASP A 982 -24.93 -4.30 14.61
CA ASP A 982 -24.75 -3.57 15.88
C ASP A 982 -26.10 -3.44 16.62
N MET A 983 -26.12 -2.83 17.81
CA MET A 983 -27.35 -2.68 18.61
C MET A 983 -28.12 -1.39 18.25
N PRO A 984 -29.48 -1.40 18.27
CA PRO A 984 -30.29 -0.21 18.03
C PRO A 984 -29.91 0.99 18.91
N ARG A 985 -29.68 0.75 20.21
CA ARG A 985 -29.22 1.79 21.17
C ARG A 985 -27.83 2.35 20.82
N THR A 986 -26.96 1.58 20.17
CA THR A 986 -25.70 2.09 19.61
C THR A 986 -26.00 3.00 18.42
N ALA A 987 -26.86 2.56 17.49
CA ALA A 987 -27.21 3.33 16.31
C ALA A 987 -27.87 4.67 16.66
N GLU A 988 -28.86 4.69 17.56
CA GLU A 988 -29.47 5.92 18.09
C GLU A 988 -28.40 6.88 18.62
N LYS A 989 -27.54 6.40 19.52
CA LYS A 989 -26.51 7.22 20.20
C LYS A 989 -25.45 7.78 19.25
N HIS A 990 -25.24 7.19 18.08
CA HIS A 990 -24.22 7.60 17.11
C HIS A 990 -24.78 8.33 15.88
N TYR A 991 -25.99 8.01 15.42
CA TYR A 991 -26.56 8.53 14.17
C TYR A 991 -27.74 9.50 14.34
N ALA A 992 -28.45 9.49 15.48
CA ALA A 992 -29.68 10.31 15.63
C ALA A 992 -29.44 11.85 15.55
N ARG A 993 -28.19 12.31 15.66
CA ARG A 993 -27.81 13.71 15.44
C ARG A 993 -27.94 14.18 13.99
N PHE A 994 -27.97 13.27 13.01
CA PHE A 994 -28.16 13.59 11.59
C PHE A 994 -29.65 13.62 11.17
N TRP A 995 -30.55 13.52 12.16
CA TRP A 995 -32.00 13.41 12.00
C TRP A 995 -32.84 14.68 12.27
N PRO A 996 -32.41 15.72 13.06
CA PRO A 996 -33.33 16.77 13.53
C PRO A 996 -34.23 17.43 12.47
N LEU A 997 -33.69 17.79 11.31
CA LEU A 997 -34.45 18.38 10.20
C LEU A 997 -35.28 17.35 9.41
N ASP A 998 -34.86 16.10 9.37
CA ASP A 998 -35.55 15.01 8.65
C ASP A 998 -36.70 14.38 9.47
N LYS A 999 -36.75 14.59 10.80
CA LYS A 999 -37.86 14.09 11.66
C LYS A 999 -39.23 14.50 11.13
N LEU A 1000 -39.40 15.75 10.72
CA LEU A 1000 -40.66 16.26 10.18
C LEU A 1000 -41.05 15.60 8.86
N ARG A 1001 -40.09 15.19 8.02
CA ARG A 1001 -40.36 14.48 6.75
C ARG A 1001 -41.00 13.11 6.96
N HIS A 1002 -40.68 12.44 8.07
CA HIS A 1002 -41.27 11.14 8.43
C HIS A 1002 -42.59 11.29 9.19
N VAL A 1003 -42.69 12.28 10.07
CA VAL A 1003 -43.90 12.55 10.86
C VAL A 1003 -45.05 13.07 9.99
N VAL A 1004 -44.80 13.97 9.03
CA VAL A 1004 -45.88 14.60 8.23
C VAL A 1004 -46.71 13.59 7.40
N PRO A 1005 -46.12 12.61 6.66
CA PRO A 1005 -46.89 11.59 5.95
C PRO A 1005 -47.67 10.65 6.88
N VAL A 1006 -47.16 10.36 8.09
CA VAL A 1006 -47.87 9.56 9.10
C VAL A 1006 -49.06 10.36 9.66
N MET A 1007 -48.85 11.62 10.06
CA MET A 1007 -49.92 12.52 10.49
C MET A 1007 -50.92 12.86 9.37
N LYS A 1008 -50.51 12.84 8.09
CA LYS A 1008 -51.44 12.98 6.96
C LYS A 1008 -52.30 11.71 6.82
N ARG A 1009 -51.70 10.52 6.84
CA ARG A 1009 -52.45 9.24 6.82
C ARG A 1009 -53.41 9.11 8.00
N ALA A 1010 -52.98 9.46 9.22
CA ALA A 1010 -53.84 9.44 10.40
C ALA A 1010 -55.03 10.42 10.27
N ARG A 1011 -54.81 11.65 9.80
CA ARG A 1011 -55.89 12.62 9.55
C ARG A 1011 -56.84 12.18 8.44
N MET A 1012 -56.33 11.63 7.33
CA MET A 1012 -57.18 11.09 6.26
C MET A 1012 -58.00 9.87 6.73
N ALA A 1013 -57.44 8.99 7.55
CA ALA A 1013 -58.15 7.86 8.12
C ALA A 1013 -59.24 8.30 9.13
N GLY A 1014 -58.95 9.32 9.95
CA GLY A 1014 -59.93 9.94 10.84
C GLY A 1014 -61.06 10.65 10.10
N LEU A 1015 -60.74 11.39 9.03
CA LEU A 1015 -61.73 12.01 8.14
C LEU A 1015 -62.59 10.97 7.43
N LYS A 1016 -62.01 9.83 7.01
CA LYS A 1016 -62.80 8.74 6.42
C LYS A 1016 -63.77 8.14 7.45
N LYS A 1017 -63.32 7.90 8.69
CA LYS A 1017 -64.16 7.49 9.84
C LYS A 1017 -65.15 8.55 10.37
N LEU A 1018 -65.28 9.67 9.67
CA LEU A 1018 -66.26 10.74 9.91
C LEU A 1018 -67.16 10.98 8.68
N ALA A 1019 -67.03 10.14 7.65
CA ALA A 1019 -67.77 10.17 6.39
C ALA A 1019 -68.34 8.78 6.03
N ASP A 1020 -67.63 7.71 6.44
CA ASP A 1020 -68.17 6.37 6.75
C ASP A 1020 -68.93 6.43 8.09
#